data_AF-A0A411WVZ2-F1
#
_entry.id   AF-A0A411WVZ2-F1
#
_cell.length_a   1.000
_cell.length_b   1.000
_cell.length_c   1.000
_cell.angle_alpha   90.00
_cell.angle_beta   90.00
_cell.angle_gamma   90.00
#
_symmetry.space_group_name_H-M   'P 1'
#
loop_
_entity.id
_entity.type
_entity.pdbx_description
1 polymer ?
#
loop_
_entity_poly.entity_id
_entity_poly.type
_entity_poly.pdbx_seq_one_letter_code
_entity_poly.pdbx_strand_id
1 'polypeptide(L)'
;MTAPWAALCRNFDDDALAALASTGLLRRAAKDVEAGKVAWEGPAGPAGGTFRVDGQRVAIGANGPAGATCDCPAPGICKHVLAAVLWLRTEETGAGGGGVDSAANMVANEVANEVAGGARAAVAAPDVLAEVLALDRPAVLKEAGRAAVHKAAALLPRAGPPDCEASGGVLRVALPELDFTCRYIGGGGLAGMVSEAPAASRKALHLLALAAVWQQHGHAVPWPADDTPAPPAGLAPAERDFLAHAGRLVLELCGIGWSHLPAHSHDYATAQLRALGTSARIEAFPRLAGMLRELAGTAALLQRRDAHADEREAIGLAARIHALCTALASAEGEVPASLRGSERRTFADGAALQLLSLGAHWWQRRGGARGLAVPFWDPASRTIVQAVLARRDGADRAFHRGAAWTVDPLWQGVTCERAVAAGHWSLRGARLSADGRLGVGGATRAEPLPPCAADDPLWQDAGFDDWVELGTTLRGGAGLESGPSYVFLRPAGHETPQLHEARQRLTWTVLDRHGRSLPLQVPCDVLRRERIENLDAWVAAAGLAVGPTVGPAVDRIAGILAAVERDAGAAWLEPVSLLIAGAGRLRAIALDFQAPRAGAANPGLLARLARLMRPAANPAPAAAMAPFPAIAASAHGQRLGAVLAVLEHHCMTGRHAPTARERHQVDAARRFWLATGLDVLVHATDTWLAAPCAANALMLVHLCRTALELDSRFGG
;
A
#
# COMPACT_ATOMS: atom_id res chain seq x y z
N MET A 1 -16.01 -47.80 5.35
CA MET A 1 -15.95 -46.66 4.42
C MET A 1 -16.35 -45.42 5.18
N THR A 2 -15.42 -44.49 5.37
CA THR A 2 -15.69 -43.19 5.99
C THR A 2 -16.66 -42.41 5.10
N ALA A 3 -17.74 -41.88 5.69
CA ALA A 3 -18.74 -41.14 4.92
C ALA A 3 -18.10 -39.90 4.24
N PRO A 4 -18.49 -39.54 3.00
CA PRO A 4 -17.83 -38.48 2.23
C PRO A 4 -17.76 -37.13 2.97
N TRP A 5 -18.81 -36.81 3.73
CA TRP A 5 -18.86 -35.58 4.54
C TRP A 5 -17.85 -35.58 5.69
N ALA A 6 -17.56 -36.75 6.28
CA ALA A 6 -16.61 -36.87 7.38
C ALA A 6 -15.17 -36.78 6.86
N ALA A 7 -14.89 -37.34 5.68
CA ALA A 7 -13.61 -37.16 4.99
C ALA A 7 -13.38 -35.68 4.63
N LEU A 8 -14.40 -34.99 4.09
CA LEU A 8 -14.36 -33.55 3.84
C LEU A 8 -14.01 -32.76 5.10
N CYS A 9 -14.65 -33.04 6.24
CA CYS A 9 -14.37 -32.34 7.50
C CYS A 9 -12.91 -32.51 7.95
N ARG A 10 -12.31 -33.67 7.69
CA ARG A 10 -10.93 -33.94 8.10
C ARG A 10 -9.89 -33.24 7.24
N ASN A 11 -10.26 -32.84 6.02
CA ASN A 11 -9.42 -32.02 5.17
C ASN A 11 -9.31 -30.56 5.64
N PHE A 12 -10.12 -30.10 6.61
CA PHE A 12 -9.97 -28.76 7.18
C PHE A 12 -8.80 -28.70 8.17
N ASP A 13 -7.68 -28.13 7.73
CA ASP A 13 -6.56 -27.78 8.62
C ASP A 13 -6.91 -26.63 9.57
N ASP A 14 -6.04 -26.38 10.55
CA ASP A 14 -6.26 -25.35 11.58
C ASP A 14 -6.41 -23.96 10.96
N ASP A 15 -5.65 -23.70 9.91
CA ASP A 15 -5.68 -22.47 9.13
C ASP A 15 -7.02 -22.27 8.40
N ALA A 16 -7.59 -23.33 7.80
CA ALA A 16 -8.89 -23.32 7.15
C ALA A 16 -10.02 -23.12 8.17
N LEU A 17 -9.93 -23.76 9.33
CA LEU A 17 -10.89 -23.57 10.43
C LEU A 17 -10.80 -22.16 11.02
N ALA A 18 -9.59 -21.59 11.12
CA ALA A 18 -9.39 -20.22 11.57
C ALA A 18 -9.98 -19.22 10.56
N ALA A 19 -9.78 -19.43 9.26
CA ALA A 19 -10.35 -18.60 8.20
C ALA A 19 -11.88 -18.72 8.10
N LEU A 20 -12.44 -19.89 8.45
CA LEU A 20 -13.89 -20.11 8.47
C LEU A 20 -14.57 -19.43 9.67
N ALA A 21 -13.85 -19.26 10.78
CA ALA A 21 -14.35 -18.65 12.01
C ALA A 21 -13.38 -17.61 12.61
N SER A 22 -12.52 -18.02 13.54
CA SER A 22 -11.40 -17.20 14.04
C SER A 22 -10.41 -18.05 14.83
N THR A 23 -9.14 -17.62 14.89
CA THR A 23 -8.09 -18.28 15.69
C THR A 23 -8.47 -18.39 17.18
N GLY A 24 -9.15 -17.37 17.73
CA GLY A 24 -9.60 -17.35 19.12
C GLY A 24 -10.75 -18.32 19.42
N LEU A 25 -11.64 -18.58 18.45
CA LEU A 25 -12.67 -19.62 18.57
C LEU A 25 -12.05 -21.01 18.43
N LEU A 26 -11.12 -21.19 17.49
CA LEU A 26 -10.44 -22.46 17.26
C LEU A 26 -9.68 -22.93 18.50
N ARG A 27 -8.91 -22.04 19.14
CA ARG A 27 -8.20 -22.36 20.39
C ARG A 27 -9.14 -22.75 21.53
N ARG A 28 -10.35 -22.17 21.60
CA ARG A 28 -11.36 -22.54 22.60
C ARG A 28 -11.99 -23.90 22.29
N ALA A 29 -12.25 -24.17 21.02
CA ALA A 29 -12.76 -25.45 20.55
C ALA A 29 -11.77 -26.60 20.85
N ALA A 30 -10.47 -26.40 20.58
CA ALA A 30 -9.42 -27.38 20.91
C ALA A 30 -9.43 -27.75 22.39
N LYS A 31 -9.55 -26.77 23.29
CA LYS A 31 -9.67 -27.03 24.74
C LYS A 31 -10.91 -27.84 25.11
N ASP A 32 -12.03 -27.64 24.42
CA ASP A 32 -13.25 -28.43 24.66
C ASP A 32 -13.08 -29.89 24.17
N VAL A 33 -12.31 -30.11 23.09
CA VAL A 33 -11.92 -31.46 22.64
C VAL A 33 -10.99 -32.14 23.66
N GLU A 34 -9.93 -31.44 24.10
CA GLU A 34 -8.99 -31.93 25.14
C GLU A 34 -9.70 -32.26 26.45
N ALA A 35 -10.73 -31.49 26.81
CA ALA A 35 -11.56 -31.72 27.98
C ALA A 35 -12.59 -32.86 27.82
N GLY A 36 -12.60 -33.58 26.69
CA GLY A 36 -13.50 -34.70 26.45
C GLY A 36 -14.97 -34.32 26.30
N LYS A 37 -15.27 -33.08 25.89
CA LYS A 37 -16.65 -32.55 25.82
C LYS A 37 -17.36 -32.79 24.48
N VAL A 38 -16.77 -33.59 23.59
CA VAL A 38 -17.31 -33.91 22.27
C VAL A 38 -17.62 -35.39 22.21
N ALA A 39 -18.85 -35.73 21.81
CA ALA A 39 -19.27 -37.11 21.59
C ALA A 39 -20.30 -37.19 20.46
N TRP A 40 -20.45 -38.37 19.86
CA TRP A 40 -21.58 -38.66 18.98
C TRP A 40 -22.90 -38.58 19.75
N GLU A 41 -23.91 -37.91 19.19
CA GLU A 41 -25.29 -37.92 19.71
C GLU A 41 -26.14 -39.02 19.04
N GLY A 42 -25.59 -39.72 18.06
CA GLY A 42 -26.19 -40.86 17.37
C GLY A 42 -25.23 -41.43 16.33
N PRO A 43 -25.53 -42.61 15.74
CA PRO A 43 -24.69 -43.20 14.70
C PRO A 43 -24.63 -42.28 13.48
N ALA A 44 -23.43 -42.05 12.97
CA ALA A 44 -23.22 -41.27 11.75
C ALA A 44 -23.94 -41.92 10.55
N GLY A 45 -24.72 -41.13 9.82
CA GLY A 45 -25.37 -41.55 8.59
C GLY A 45 -24.53 -41.19 7.35
N PRO A 46 -24.90 -41.71 6.16
CA PRO A 46 -24.25 -41.35 4.91
C PRO A 46 -24.42 -39.87 4.53
N ALA A 47 -25.49 -39.22 5.00
CA ALA A 47 -25.81 -37.82 4.70
C ALA A 47 -25.23 -36.81 5.71
N GLY A 48 -24.75 -37.25 6.87
CA GLY A 48 -24.27 -36.38 7.93
C GLY A 48 -24.18 -37.06 9.28
N GLY A 49 -23.76 -36.31 10.29
CA GLY A 49 -23.64 -36.79 11.66
C GLY A 49 -23.97 -35.71 12.69
N THR A 50 -24.44 -36.16 13.85
CA THR A 50 -24.86 -35.30 14.98
C THR A 50 -23.97 -35.52 16.19
N PHE A 51 -23.51 -34.43 16.80
CA PHE A 51 -22.58 -34.41 17.92
C PHE A 51 -23.20 -33.68 19.09
N ARG A 52 -22.90 -34.16 20.31
CA ARG A 52 -23.05 -33.40 21.54
C ARG A 52 -21.72 -32.74 21.85
N VAL A 53 -21.71 -31.41 21.95
CA VAL A 53 -20.50 -30.62 22.19
C VAL A 53 -20.77 -29.59 23.29
N ASP A 54 -20.14 -29.75 24.46
CA ASP A 54 -20.32 -28.82 25.61
C ASP A 54 -21.81 -28.56 25.93
N GLY A 55 -22.64 -29.60 25.82
CA GLY A 55 -24.09 -29.52 26.05
C GLY A 55 -24.94 -29.07 24.86
N GLN A 56 -24.34 -28.66 23.73
CA GLN A 56 -25.04 -28.22 22.52
C GLN A 56 -25.11 -29.34 21.47
N ARG A 57 -26.17 -29.35 20.65
CA ARG A 57 -26.33 -30.25 19.50
C ARG A 57 -25.75 -29.60 18.24
N VAL A 58 -24.82 -30.30 17.60
CA VAL A 58 -24.20 -29.90 16.32
C VAL A 58 -24.54 -30.93 15.26
N ALA A 59 -25.00 -30.50 14.08
CA ALA A 59 -25.18 -31.38 12.93
C ALA A 59 -24.28 -30.92 11.78
N ILE A 60 -23.53 -31.85 11.20
CA ILE A 60 -22.64 -31.61 10.06
C ILE A 60 -23.05 -32.55 8.93
N GLY A 61 -23.25 -31.99 7.74
CA GLY A 61 -23.67 -32.73 6.53
C GLY A 61 -22.67 -32.59 5.38
N ALA A 62 -23.13 -32.87 4.16
CA ALA A 62 -22.31 -32.89 2.95
C ALA A 62 -21.53 -31.59 2.65
N ASN A 63 -22.00 -30.43 3.13
CA ASN A 63 -21.33 -29.13 2.97
C ASN A 63 -20.26 -28.86 4.04
N GLY A 64 -19.92 -29.87 4.85
CA GLY A 64 -18.91 -29.76 5.91
C GLY A 64 -19.27 -28.71 6.97
N PRO A 65 -18.28 -28.15 7.68
CA PRO A 65 -18.52 -27.20 8.77
C PRO A 65 -19.21 -25.90 8.33
N ALA A 66 -19.01 -25.44 7.08
CA ALA A 66 -19.63 -24.21 6.59
C ALA A 66 -21.16 -24.30 6.50
N GLY A 67 -21.70 -25.50 6.28
CA GLY A 67 -23.15 -25.77 6.27
C GLY A 67 -23.66 -26.41 7.56
N ALA A 68 -22.86 -26.43 8.63
CA ALA A 68 -23.26 -27.06 9.89
C ALA A 68 -24.30 -26.21 10.64
N THR A 69 -25.18 -26.90 11.37
CA THR A 69 -26.18 -26.25 12.25
C THR A 69 -25.86 -26.56 13.70
N CYS A 70 -25.98 -25.56 14.58
CA CYS A 70 -25.83 -25.70 16.02
C CYS A 70 -27.00 -25.01 16.72
N ASP A 71 -27.47 -25.57 17.84
CA ASP A 71 -28.56 -25.01 18.66
C ASP A 71 -28.11 -23.89 19.61
N CYS A 72 -26.83 -23.51 19.60
CA CYS A 72 -26.31 -22.43 20.41
C CYS A 72 -26.70 -21.04 19.84
N PRO A 73 -26.71 -19.96 20.66
CA PRO A 73 -27.16 -18.63 20.25
C PRO A 73 -26.20 -17.87 19.31
N ALA A 74 -25.11 -18.49 18.85
CA ALA A 74 -24.14 -17.84 18.01
C ALA A 74 -24.69 -17.63 16.57
N PRO A 75 -24.52 -16.44 15.95
CA PRO A 75 -25.12 -16.13 14.64
C PRO A 75 -24.40 -16.78 13.44
N GLY A 76 -23.40 -17.65 13.68
CA GLY A 76 -22.57 -18.25 12.64
C GLY A 76 -21.74 -19.42 13.17
N ILE A 77 -20.60 -19.72 12.54
CA ILE A 77 -19.72 -20.82 12.94
C ILE A 77 -19.21 -20.60 14.37
N CYS A 78 -19.64 -21.47 15.27
CA CYS A 78 -19.38 -21.37 16.69
C CYS A 78 -18.26 -22.33 17.12
N LYS A 79 -17.78 -22.18 18.36
CA LYS A 79 -16.78 -23.09 18.94
C LYS A 79 -17.22 -24.57 18.90
N HIS A 80 -18.53 -24.86 18.98
CA HIS A 80 -19.05 -26.23 19.01
C HIS A 80 -18.90 -26.92 17.65
N VAL A 81 -19.18 -26.21 16.55
CA VAL A 81 -18.95 -26.72 15.18
C VAL A 81 -17.46 -27.01 14.97
N LEU A 82 -16.58 -26.10 15.37
CA LEU A 82 -15.13 -26.29 15.25
C LEU A 82 -14.64 -27.49 16.09
N ALA A 83 -15.15 -27.64 17.32
CA ALA A 83 -14.78 -28.74 18.21
C ALA A 83 -15.22 -30.10 17.66
N ALA A 84 -16.42 -30.18 17.05
CA ALA A 84 -16.87 -31.38 16.36
C ALA A 84 -15.92 -31.78 15.20
N VAL A 85 -15.48 -30.81 14.39
CA VAL A 85 -14.52 -31.07 13.29
C VAL A 85 -13.13 -31.47 13.80
N LEU A 86 -12.61 -30.78 14.80
CA LEU A 86 -11.33 -31.13 15.43
C LEU A 86 -11.35 -32.54 16.01
N TRP A 87 -12.44 -32.91 16.67
CA TRP A 87 -12.61 -34.26 17.22
C TRP A 87 -12.73 -35.34 16.13
N LEU A 88 -13.43 -35.06 15.02
CA LEU A 88 -13.47 -35.94 13.85
C LEU A 88 -12.08 -36.20 13.25
N ARG A 89 -11.19 -35.21 13.28
CA ARG A 89 -9.78 -35.36 12.84
C ARG A 89 -9.02 -36.33 13.74
N THR A 90 -9.24 -36.29 15.05
CA THR A 90 -8.55 -37.17 16.01
C THR A 90 -9.01 -38.64 15.96
N GLU A 91 -10.27 -38.90 15.62
CA GLU A 91 -10.83 -40.26 15.51
C GLU A 91 -10.19 -41.09 14.38
N GLU A 92 -9.78 -40.46 13.27
CA GLU A 92 -9.13 -41.17 12.14
C GLU A 92 -7.70 -41.61 12.49
N THR A 93 -7.00 -40.83 13.32
CA THR A 93 -5.70 -41.22 13.90
C THR A 93 -5.79 -42.32 14.97
N GLY A 94 -6.97 -42.54 15.57
CA GLY A 94 -7.21 -43.56 16.59
C GLY A 94 -7.67 -44.93 16.07
N ALA A 95 -8.12 -45.02 14.81
CA ALA A 95 -8.74 -46.23 14.24
C ALA A 95 -7.75 -47.34 13.80
N GLY A 96 -6.51 -47.34 14.33
CA GLY A 96 -5.42 -48.25 13.96
C GLY A 96 -5.00 -49.28 15.02
N GLY A 97 -5.70 -49.42 16.14
CA GLY A 97 -5.35 -50.41 17.17
C GLY A 97 -6.48 -50.69 18.15
N GLY A 98 -7.28 -51.72 17.90
CA GLY A 98 -8.27 -52.22 18.84
C GLY A 98 -7.67 -53.27 19.79
N GLY A 99 -7.75 -52.99 21.11
CA GLY A 99 -7.85 -53.92 22.26
C GLY A 99 -6.72 -54.95 22.49
N VAL A 100 -6.22 -55.25 23.69
CA VAL A 100 -6.75 -55.13 25.06
C VAL A 100 -5.58 -55.32 26.08
N ASP A 101 -5.86 -54.91 27.32
CA ASP A 101 -5.27 -55.33 28.60
C ASP A 101 -4.03 -54.61 29.20
N SER A 102 -4.38 -53.71 30.13
CA SER A 102 -3.91 -53.54 31.52
C SER A 102 -2.41 -53.53 31.89
N ALA A 103 -2.07 -52.38 32.48
CA ALA A 103 -1.35 -52.15 33.73
C ALA A 103 0.20 -52.07 33.77
N ALA A 104 0.64 -50.94 34.37
CA ALA A 104 1.93 -50.60 35.00
C ALA A 104 3.15 -50.52 34.05
N ASN A 105 3.97 -49.47 34.00
CA ASN A 105 4.71 -48.83 35.07
C ASN A 105 5.52 -47.64 34.49
N MET A 106 6.12 -46.86 35.37
CA MET A 106 6.82 -45.60 35.14
C MET A 106 8.23 -45.70 34.51
N VAL A 107 8.70 -44.50 34.11
CA VAL A 107 10.08 -43.95 34.08
C VAL A 107 10.80 -43.85 32.72
N ALA A 108 11.14 -42.57 32.42
CA ALA A 108 12.17 -41.97 31.54
C ALA A 108 13.07 -42.87 30.66
N ASN A 109 13.37 -42.45 29.43
CA ASN A 109 14.49 -41.52 29.12
C ASN A 109 14.63 -41.25 27.59
N GLU A 110 15.36 -40.18 27.33
CA GLU A 110 15.80 -39.52 26.10
C GLU A 110 16.60 -40.33 25.03
N VAL A 111 16.59 -39.76 23.80
CA VAL A 111 17.50 -39.82 22.61
C VAL A 111 17.72 -41.08 21.74
N ALA A 112 17.50 -40.83 20.42
CA ALA A 112 18.33 -41.17 19.25
C ALA A 112 18.18 -42.51 18.46
N ASN A 113 17.87 -42.28 17.17
CA ASN A 113 18.41 -42.89 15.95
C ASN A 113 17.68 -44.04 15.21
N GLU A 114 17.19 -43.65 14.02
CA GLU A 114 17.30 -44.30 12.70
C GLU A 114 16.95 -45.78 12.43
N VAL A 115 16.03 -45.90 11.47
CA VAL A 115 15.99 -46.83 10.31
C VAL A 115 15.75 -48.32 10.61
N ALA A 116 14.48 -48.72 10.51
CA ALA A 116 14.11 -50.03 9.97
C ALA A 116 12.75 -49.93 9.26
N GLY A 117 12.78 -50.18 7.94
CA GLY A 117 11.63 -50.12 7.06
C GLY A 117 10.57 -51.16 7.40
N GLY A 118 9.35 -50.67 7.57
CA GLY A 118 8.11 -51.43 7.42
C GLY A 118 7.20 -50.61 6.53
N ALA A 119 7.10 -50.97 5.25
CA ALA A 119 6.22 -50.36 4.29
C ALA A 119 4.75 -50.58 4.70
N ARG A 120 4.23 -49.71 5.57
CA ARG A 120 2.81 -49.37 5.55
C ARG A 120 2.64 -48.42 4.37
N ALA A 121 1.89 -48.84 3.36
CA ALA A 121 1.40 -47.95 2.33
C ALA A 121 0.66 -46.79 3.02
N ALA A 122 1.36 -45.67 3.20
CA ALA A 122 0.72 -44.40 3.43
C ALA A 122 -0.22 -44.22 2.26
N VAL A 123 -1.53 -44.22 2.52
CA VAL A 123 -2.51 -43.77 1.55
C VAL A 123 -2.01 -42.38 1.14
N ALA A 124 -1.51 -42.27 -0.10
CA ALA A 124 -1.06 -41.00 -0.63
C ALA A 124 -2.20 -40.00 -0.39
N ALA A 125 -1.89 -38.87 0.26
CA ALA A 125 -2.86 -37.80 0.42
C ALA A 125 -3.47 -37.54 -0.97
N PRO A 126 -4.80 -37.41 -1.09
CA PRO A 126 -5.43 -37.15 -2.37
C PRO A 126 -4.75 -35.96 -3.03
N ASP A 127 -4.38 -36.09 -4.30
CA ASP A 127 -3.79 -34.98 -5.06
C ASP A 127 -4.89 -33.93 -5.30
N VAL A 128 -5.00 -33.00 -4.35
CA VAL A 128 -6.01 -31.93 -4.35
C VAL A 128 -5.86 -31.04 -5.57
N LEU A 129 -4.64 -30.88 -6.10
CA LEU A 129 -4.42 -30.14 -7.34
C LEU A 129 -5.02 -30.91 -8.53
N ALA A 130 -4.77 -32.23 -8.63
CA ALA A 130 -5.38 -33.05 -9.67
C ALA A 130 -6.93 -33.05 -9.57
N GLU A 131 -7.49 -33.06 -8.36
CA GLU A 131 -8.93 -32.91 -8.13
C GLU A 131 -9.44 -31.58 -8.70
N VAL A 132 -8.79 -30.45 -8.36
CA VAL A 132 -9.15 -29.12 -8.87
C VAL A 132 -9.09 -29.07 -10.39
N LEU A 133 -8.06 -29.66 -11.01
CA LEU A 133 -7.92 -29.69 -12.47
C LEU A 133 -9.01 -30.55 -13.15
N ALA A 134 -9.51 -31.57 -12.46
CA ALA A 134 -10.53 -32.51 -12.92
C ALA A 134 -11.98 -32.05 -12.70
N LEU A 135 -12.21 -30.95 -11.96
CA LEU A 135 -13.55 -30.39 -11.74
C LEU A 135 -14.29 -30.14 -13.07
N ASP A 136 -15.59 -30.49 -13.10
CA ASP A 136 -16.48 -30.20 -14.22
C ASP A 136 -16.75 -28.68 -14.31
N ARG A 137 -15.96 -27.99 -15.14
CA ARG A 137 -15.93 -26.52 -15.25
C ARG A 137 -17.33 -25.94 -15.54
N PRO A 138 -18.12 -26.45 -16.51
CA PRO A 138 -19.52 -26.06 -16.68
C PRO A 138 -20.38 -26.17 -15.41
N ALA A 139 -20.25 -27.25 -14.64
CA ALA A 139 -20.98 -27.41 -13.38
C ALA A 139 -20.55 -26.38 -12.33
N VAL A 140 -19.24 -26.10 -12.22
CA VAL A 140 -18.70 -25.08 -11.31
C VAL A 140 -19.20 -23.67 -11.69
N LEU A 141 -19.22 -23.32 -12.98
CA LEU A 141 -19.76 -22.04 -13.45
C LEU A 141 -21.26 -21.91 -13.15
N LYS A 142 -22.03 -22.99 -13.36
CA LYS A 142 -23.46 -23.04 -13.03
C LYS A 142 -23.69 -22.89 -11.51
N GLU A 143 -22.89 -23.57 -10.71
CA GLU A 143 -22.92 -23.46 -9.25
C GLU A 143 -22.62 -22.02 -8.82
N ALA A 144 -21.58 -21.39 -9.38
CA ALA A 144 -21.19 -20.01 -9.09
C ALA A 144 -22.33 -19.01 -9.33
N GLY A 145 -23.05 -19.16 -10.44
CA GLY A 145 -24.14 -18.29 -10.86
C GLY A 145 -23.67 -17.07 -11.66
N ARG A 146 -24.57 -16.51 -12.47
CA ARG A 146 -24.25 -15.53 -13.54
C ARG A 146 -23.44 -14.32 -13.07
N ALA A 147 -23.81 -13.70 -11.95
CA ALA A 147 -23.11 -12.52 -11.42
C ALA A 147 -21.65 -12.85 -11.03
N ALA A 148 -21.43 -14.01 -10.39
CA ALA A 148 -20.09 -14.44 -9.99
C ALA A 148 -19.24 -14.83 -11.21
N VAL A 149 -19.83 -15.48 -12.22
CA VAL A 149 -19.17 -15.84 -13.48
C VAL A 149 -18.73 -14.59 -14.24
N HIS A 150 -19.61 -13.61 -14.42
CA HIS A 150 -19.26 -12.36 -15.12
C HIS A 150 -18.14 -11.60 -14.40
N LYS A 151 -18.22 -11.51 -13.07
CA LYS A 151 -17.20 -10.82 -12.26
C LYS A 151 -15.86 -11.56 -12.29
N ALA A 152 -15.86 -12.89 -12.19
CA ALA A 152 -14.64 -13.69 -12.30
C ALA A 152 -14.01 -13.56 -13.71
N ALA A 153 -14.81 -13.61 -14.77
CA ALA A 153 -14.33 -13.41 -16.14
C ALA A 153 -13.66 -12.04 -16.32
N ALA A 154 -14.29 -10.97 -15.82
CA ALA A 154 -13.76 -9.61 -15.88
C ALA A 154 -12.47 -9.42 -15.06
N LEU A 155 -12.29 -10.19 -13.98
CA LEU A 155 -11.11 -10.16 -13.12
C LEU A 155 -9.98 -11.06 -13.60
N LEU A 156 -10.26 -12.08 -14.42
CA LEU A 156 -9.25 -13.05 -14.86
C LEU A 156 -8.01 -12.41 -15.50
N PRO A 157 -8.13 -11.41 -16.40
CA PRO A 157 -6.95 -10.72 -16.97
C PRO A 157 -6.07 -10.02 -15.92
N ARG A 158 -6.62 -9.75 -14.74
CA ARG A 158 -6.01 -8.99 -13.63
C ARG A 158 -5.48 -9.89 -12.51
N ALA A 159 -5.86 -11.17 -12.49
CA ALA A 159 -5.47 -12.10 -11.42
C ALA A 159 -3.98 -12.47 -11.42
N GLY A 160 -3.33 -12.45 -12.60
CA GLY A 160 -1.96 -12.94 -12.75
C GLY A 160 -1.84 -14.46 -12.54
N PRO A 161 -0.61 -15.01 -12.56
CA PRO A 161 -0.39 -16.42 -12.22
C PRO A 161 -0.64 -16.66 -10.71
N PRO A 162 -1.40 -17.70 -10.32
CA PRO A 162 -1.61 -18.04 -8.93
C PRO A 162 -0.39 -18.72 -8.28
N ASP A 163 -0.11 -18.39 -7.01
CA ASP A 163 0.80 -19.18 -6.17
C ASP A 163 0.00 -20.30 -5.51
N CYS A 164 0.37 -21.55 -5.80
CA CYS A 164 -0.35 -22.73 -5.35
C CYS A 164 0.53 -23.58 -4.42
N GLU A 165 0.04 -23.84 -3.21
CA GLU A 165 0.72 -24.69 -2.23
C GLU A 165 -0.26 -25.79 -1.78
N ALA A 166 0.06 -27.04 -2.10
CA ALA A 166 -0.72 -28.20 -1.67
C ALA A 166 -0.13 -28.75 -0.37
N SER A 167 -0.97 -28.90 0.66
CA SER A 167 -0.60 -29.49 1.95
C SER A 167 -1.74 -30.39 2.44
N GLY A 168 -1.51 -31.71 2.42
CA GLY A 168 -2.54 -32.69 2.76
C GLY A 168 -3.78 -32.55 1.87
N GLY A 169 -4.96 -32.44 2.49
CA GLY A 169 -6.25 -32.27 1.82
C GLY A 169 -6.61 -30.82 1.45
N VAL A 170 -5.66 -29.88 1.54
CA VAL A 170 -5.90 -28.45 1.26
C VAL A 170 -4.99 -27.96 0.13
N LEU A 171 -5.57 -27.23 -0.82
CA LEU A 171 -4.83 -26.44 -1.79
C LEU A 171 -4.99 -24.95 -1.44
N ARG A 172 -3.91 -24.32 -0.99
CA ARG A 172 -3.84 -22.87 -0.82
C ARG A 172 -3.58 -22.24 -2.18
N VAL A 173 -4.47 -21.33 -2.59
CA VAL A 173 -4.36 -20.55 -3.82
C VAL A 173 -4.27 -19.08 -3.44
N ALA A 174 -3.12 -18.47 -3.71
CA ALA A 174 -2.93 -17.04 -3.58
C ALA A 174 -2.94 -16.38 -4.97
N LEU A 175 -3.66 -15.26 -5.08
CA LEU A 175 -3.65 -14.35 -6.24
C LEU A 175 -2.90 -13.08 -5.82
N PRO A 176 -1.58 -13.02 -6.02
CA PRO A 176 -0.75 -11.95 -5.46
C PRO A 176 -1.15 -10.56 -5.95
N GLU A 177 -1.55 -10.44 -7.22
CA GLU A 177 -1.91 -9.16 -7.85
C GLU A 177 -3.19 -8.55 -7.25
N LEU A 178 -4.11 -9.40 -6.78
CA LEU A 178 -5.37 -8.98 -6.15
C LEU A 178 -5.29 -8.94 -4.63
N ASP A 179 -4.17 -9.40 -4.03
CA ASP A 179 -4.00 -9.54 -2.57
C ASP A 179 -5.12 -10.35 -1.95
N PHE A 180 -5.41 -11.48 -2.62
CA PHE A 180 -6.45 -12.41 -2.26
C PHE A 180 -5.83 -13.79 -2.05
N THR A 181 -6.26 -14.49 -1.01
CA THR A 181 -5.89 -15.89 -0.78
C THR A 181 -7.14 -16.66 -0.40
N CYS A 182 -7.29 -17.85 -0.95
CA CYS A 182 -8.30 -18.81 -0.56
C CYS A 182 -7.71 -20.21 -0.40
N ARG A 183 -8.48 -21.06 0.26
CA ARG A 183 -8.16 -22.48 0.45
C ARG A 183 -9.26 -23.31 -0.21
N TYR A 184 -8.88 -24.20 -1.11
CA TYR A 184 -9.73 -25.26 -1.61
C TYR A 184 -9.56 -26.49 -0.72
N ILE A 185 -10.68 -27.06 -0.27
CA ILE A 185 -10.71 -28.25 0.58
C ILE A 185 -11.10 -29.45 -0.28
N GLY A 186 -10.27 -30.50 -0.28
CA GLY A 186 -10.48 -31.71 -1.07
C GLY A 186 -11.86 -32.33 -0.80
N GLY A 187 -12.58 -32.68 -1.87
CA GLY A 187 -13.96 -33.17 -1.85
C GLY A 187 -15.03 -32.10 -1.61
N GLY A 188 -14.65 -30.83 -1.43
CA GLY A 188 -15.58 -29.74 -1.09
C GLY A 188 -16.14 -28.97 -2.29
N GLY A 189 -15.51 -29.05 -3.46
CA GLY A 189 -15.90 -28.26 -4.63
C GLY A 189 -15.83 -26.75 -4.38
N LEU A 190 -16.58 -25.96 -5.17
CA LEU A 190 -16.60 -24.50 -5.01
C LEU A 190 -17.21 -24.08 -3.66
N ALA A 191 -18.30 -24.72 -3.22
CA ALA A 191 -18.94 -24.46 -1.93
C ALA A 191 -18.04 -24.71 -0.71
N GLY A 192 -17.09 -25.65 -0.80
CA GLY A 192 -16.15 -25.98 0.27
C GLY A 192 -14.96 -25.04 0.39
N MET A 193 -14.79 -24.08 -0.54
CA MET A 193 -13.68 -23.12 -0.50
C MET A 193 -13.84 -22.11 0.64
N VAL A 194 -12.73 -21.75 1.28
CA VAL A 194 -12.70 -20.80 2.41
C VAL A 194 -11.79 -19.62 2.10
N SER A 195 -12.23 -18.41 2.42
CA SER A 195 -11.43 -17.20 2.37
C SER A 195 -12.00 -16.09 3.25
N GLU A 196 -11.19 -15.07 3.52
CA GLU A 196 -11.60 -13.86 4.25
C GLU A 196 -12.35 -12.85 3.35
N ALA A 197 -12.70 -13.22 2.11
CA ALA A 197 -13.39 -12.31 1.20
C ALA A 197 -14.80 -11.93 1.70
N PRO A 198 -15.25 -10.69 1.41
CA PRO A 198 -16.63 -10.26 1.66
C PRO A 198 -17.64 -11.20 0.99
N ALA A 199 -18.77 -11.47 1.66
CA ALA A 199 -19.78 -12.42 1.18
C ALA A 199 -20.29 -12.10 -0.24
N ALA A 200 -20.41 -10.82 -0.59
CA ALA A 200 -20.89 -10.36 -1.89
C ALA A 200 -19.97 -10.74 -3.07
N SER A 201 -18.65 -10.86 -2.84
CA SER A 201 -17.66 -11.14 -3.88
C SER A 201 -16.97 -12.51 -3.71
N ARG A 202 -17.11 -13.15 -2.54
CA ARG A 202 -16.43 -14.40 -2.19
C ARG A 202 -16.55 -15.48 -3.27
N LYS A 203 -17.77 -15.73 -3.74
CA LYS A 203 -18.02 -16.78 -4.75
C LYS A 203 -17.38 -16.47 -6.10
N ALA A 204 -17.36 -15.19 -6.51
CA ALA A 204 -16.67 -14.75 -7.71
C ALA A 204 -15.15 -14.91 -7.59
N LEU A 205 -14.58 -14.63 -6.42
CA LEU A 205 -13.15 -14.76 -6.16
C LEU A 205 -12.70 -16.22 -6.01
N HIS A 206 -13.52 -17.07 -5.42
CA HIS A 206 -13.30 -18.52 -5.40
C HIS A 206 -13.30 -19.10 -6.82
N LEU A 207 -14.30 -18.73 -7.64
CA LEU A 207 -14.32 -19.10 -9.05
C LEU A 207 -13.10 -18.57 -9.82
N LEU A 208 -12.72 -17.31 -9.56
CA LEU A 208 -11.53 -16.69 -10.16
C LEU A 208 -10.25 -17.45 -9.81
N ALA A 209 -10.08 -17.88 -8.55
CA ALA A 209 -8.94 -18.65 -8.12
C ALA A 209 -8.86 -20.01 -8.84
N LEU A 210 -9.98 -20.73 -8.96
CA LEU A 210 -10.04 -21.98 -9.74
C LEU A 210 -9.73 -21.73 -11.22
N ALA A 211 -10.31 -20.68 -11.79
CA ALA A 211 -10.07 -20.27 -13.19
C ALA A 211 -8.60 -19.95 -13.46
N ALA A 212 -7.93 -19.25 -12.53
CA ALA A 212 -6.51 -18.93 -12.62
C ALA A 212 -5.65 -20.20 -12.56
N VAL A 213 -5.98 -21.17 -11.69
CA VAL A 213 -5.30 -22.47 -11.61
C VAL A 213 -5.49 -23.25 -12.90
N TRP A 214 -6.71 -23.35 -13.44
CA TRP A 214 -6.97 -24.00 -14.72
C TRP A 214 -6.16 -23.38 -15.85
N GLN A 215 -6.13 -22.04 -15.93
CA GLN A 215 -5.39 -21.32 -16.97
C GLN A 215 -3.88 -21.55 -16.86
N GLN A 216 -3.31 -21.54 -15.66
CA GLN A 216 -1.89 -21.84 -15.43
C GLN A 216 -1.50 -23.24 -15.92
N HIS A 217 -2.40 -24.21 -15.80
CA HIS A 217 -2.20 -25.59 -16.24
C HIS A 217 -2.70 -25.86 -17.67
N GLY A 218 -2.95 -24.82 -18.48
CA GLY A 218 -3.32 -24.94 -19.89
C GLY A 218 -4.76 -25.36 -20.16
N HIS A 219 -5.63 -25.34 -19.16
CA HIS A 219 -7.05 -25.63 -19.32
C HIS A 219 -7.86 -24.35 -19.55
N ALA A 220 -8.58 -24.29 -20.67
CA ALA A 220 -9.47 -23.18 -20.97
C ALA A 220 -10.70 -23.18 -20.05
N VAL A 221 -11.12 -21.98 -19.63
CA VAL A 221 -12.35 -21.78 -18.87
C VAL A 221 -13.48 -21.50 -19.87
N PRO A 222 -14.59 -22.27 -19.83
CA PRO A 222 -15.71 -22.10 -20.75
C PRO A 222 -16.59 -20.92 -20.31
N TRP A 223 -16.04 -19.70 -20.34
CA TRP A 223 -16.82 -18.50 -20.08
C TRP A 223 -18.01 -18.45 -21.04
N PRO A 224 -19.23 -18.11 -20.57
CA PRO A 224 -20.37 -17.93 -21.45
C PRO A 224 -20.02 -16.86 -22.51
N ALA A 225 -20.42 -17.08 -23.76
CA ALA A 225 -20.22 -16.11 -24.84
C ALA A 225 -20.79 -14.74 -24.43
N ASP A 226 -20.12 -13.66 -24.87
CA ASP A 226 -20.44 -12.28 -24.53
C ASP A 226 -21.88 -11.88 -24.92
N ASP A 227 -22.85 -12.19 -24.07
CA ASP A 227 -24.04 -11.35 -23.84
C ASP A 227 -23.67 -10.27 -22.81
N THR A 228 -22.45 -9.73 -22.92
CA THR A 228 -21.93 -8.72 -22.01
C THR A 228 -22.50 -7.40 -22.52
N PRO A 229 -23.46 -6.77 -21.81
CA PRO A 229 -23.88 -5.43 -22.17
C PRO A 229 -22.61 -4.58 -22.15
N ALA A 230 -22.46 -3.67 -23.13
CA ALA A 230 -21.37 -2.70 -23.11
C ALA A 230 -21.27 -2.13 -21.67
N PRO A 231 -20.07 -2.09 -21.08
CA PRO A 231 -19.91 -1.65 -19.70
C PRO A 231 -20.61 -0.30 -19.57
N PRO A 232 -21.49 -0.12 -18.56
CA PRO A 232 -22.18 1.14 -18.39
C PRO A 232 -21.12 2.23 -18.31
N ALA A 233 -21.38 3.37 -18.96
CA ALA A 233 -20.44 4.49 -18.94
C ALA A 233 -20.11 4.91 -17.48
N GLY A 234 -21.06 4.75 -16.54
CA GLY A 234 -20.88 5.07 -15.12
C GLY A 234 -20.68 3.87 -14.20
N LEU A 235 -20.70 4.17 -12.89
CA LEU A 235 -20.50 3.16 -11.84
C LEU A 235 -21.59 2.09 -11.79
N ALA A 236 -21.18 0.83 -11.69
CA ALA A 236 -22.06 -0.30 -11.39
C ALA A 236 -22.64 -0.19 -9.96
N PRO A 237 -23.80 -0.82 -9.67
CA PRO A 237 -24.39 -0.79 -8.33
C PRO A 237 -23.45 -1.28 -7.22
N ALA A 238 -22.71 -2.38 -7.47
CA ALA A 238 -21.73 -2.92 -6.52
C ALA A 238 -20.58 -1.93 -6.25
N GLU A 239 -20.13 -1.19 -7.27
CA GLU A 239 -19.11 -0.15 -7.11
C GLU A 239 -19.64 1.00 -6.23
N ARG A 240 -20.90 1.42 -6.43
CA ARG A 240 -21.53 2.47 -5.60
C ARG A 240 -21.70 2.03 -4.15
N ASP A 241 -22.18 0.80 -3.92
CA ASP A 241 -22.33 0.23 -2.58
C ASP A 241 -20.98 0.13 -1.87
N PHE A 242 -19.94 -0.27 -2.60
CA PHE A 242 -18.57 -0.29 -2.09
C PHE A 242 -18.07 1.10 -1.69
N LEU A 243 -18.20 2.11 -2.57
CA LEU A 243 -17.78 3.48 -2.28
C LEU A 243 -18.53 4.06 -1.07
N ALA A 244 -19.84 3.79 -0.97
CA ALA A 244 -20.65 4.20 0.18
C ALA A 244 -20.18 3.51 1.48
N HIS A 245 -19.85 2.22 1.42
CA HIS A 245 -19.32 1.50 2.58
C HIS A 245 -17.94 2.02 3.01
N ALA A 246 -17.02 2.21 2.05
CA ALA A 246 -15.69 2.75 2.33
C ALA A 246 -15.76 4.17 2.92
N GLY A 247 -16.62 5.03 2.36
CA GLY A 247 -16.89 6.37 2.88
C GLY A 247 -17.43 6.33 4.31
N ARG A 248 -18.43 5.48 4.60
CA ARG A 248 -19.00 5.34 5.94
C ARG A 248 -17.97 4.91 6.98
N LEU A 249 -17.11 3.93 6.68
CA LEU A 249 -16.08 3.49 7.63
C LEU A 249 -15.11 4.64 7.97
N VAL A 250 -14.66 5.40 6.97
CA VAL A 250 -13.77 6.55 7.21
C VAL A 250 -14.43 7.60 8.10
N LEU A 251 -15.73 7.87 7.88
CA LEU A 251 -16.50 8.80 8.71
C LEU A 251 -16.70 8.29 10.15
N GLU A 252 -16.94 6.99 10.32
CA GLU A 252 -17.08 6.34 11.63
C GLU A 252 -15.77 6.45 12.42
N LEU A 253 -14.63 6.11 11.81
CA LEU A 253 -13.31 6.23 12.44
C LEU A 253 -13.00 7.68 12.84
N CYS A 254 -13.33 8.64 11.98
CA CYS A 254 -13.20 10.06 12.29
C CYS A 254 -14.14 10.51 13.43
N GLY A 255 -15.33 9.92 13.53
CA GLY A 255 -16.29 10.18 14.60
C GLY A 255 -15.87 9.62 15.96
N ILE A 256 -15.16 8.50 15.99
CA ILE A 256 -14.51 7.97 17.22
C ILE A 256 -13.39 8.91 17.68
N GLY A 257 -12.66 9.49 16.73
CA GLY A 257 -11.51 10.34 16.97
C GLY A 257 -10.19 9.56 16.84
N TRP A 258 -9.27 10.08 16.03
CA TRP A 258 -8.00 9.40 15.73
C TRP A 258 -7.11 9.15 16.96
N SER A 259 -7.20 10.00 17.99
CA SER A 259 -6.44 9.83 19.24
C SER A 259 -7.08 8.80 20.20
N HIS A 260 -8.30 8.35 19.91
CA HIS A 260 -9.05 7.40 20.74
C HIS A 260 -9.21 6.04 20.06
N LEU A 261 -8.46 5.78 18.99
CA LEU A 261 -8.45 4.46 18.36
C LEU A 261 -8.11 3.38 19.40
N PRO A 262 -8.96 2.36 19.57
CA PRO A 262 -8.76 1.40 20.64
C PRO A 262 -7.48 0.58 20.41
N ALA A 263 -6.64 0.49 21.45
CA ALA A 263 -5.39 -0.26 21.43
C ALA A 263 -5.56 -1.77 21.66
N HIS A 264 -6.67 -2.19 22.29
CA HIS A 264 -6.88 -3.58 22.75
C HIS A 264 -8.25 -4.16 22.41
N SER A 265 -9.25 -3.34 22.06
CA SER A 265 -10.54 -3.83 21.55
C SER A 265 -10.49 -3.97 20.03
N HIS A 266 -9.94 -5.12 19.61
CA HIS A 266 -9.78 -5.63 18.25
C HIS A 266 -8.97 -4.75 17.28
N ASP A 267 -8.08 -5.39 16.52
CA ASP A 267 -7.49 -4.91 15.26
C ASP A 267 -8.55 -4.57 14.17
N TYR A 268 -9.81 -4.35 14.55
CA TYR A 268 -10.97 -4.22 13.70
C TYR A 268 -10.86 -3.06 12.72
N ALA A 269 -10.42 -1.88 13.14
CA ALA A 269 -10.25 -0.74 12.24
C ALA A 269 -9.17 -1.02 11.18
N THR A 270 -7.99 -1.47 11.61
CA THR A 270 -6.87 -1.81 10.73
C THR A 270 -7.22 -2.96 9.79
N ALA A 271 -7.83 -4.03 10.30
CA ALA A 271 -8.26 -5.19 9.51
C ALA A 271 -9.37 -4.83 8.52
N GLN A 272 -10.37 -4.03 8.90
CA GLN A 272 -11.40 -3.56 7.98
C GLN A 272 -10.83 -2.66 6.87
N LEU A 273 -9.94 -1.73 7.21
CA LEU A 273 -9.30 -0.88 6.20
C LEU A 273 -8.47 -1.71 5.21
N ARG A 274 -7.75 -2.74 5.69
CA ARG A 274 -7.05 -3.70 4.81
C ARG A 274 -8.02 -4.48 3.93
N ALA A 275 -9.10 -5.01 4.49
CA ALA A 275 -10.13 -5.75 3.75
C ALA A 275 -10.81 -4.87 2.68
N LEU A 276 -11.08 -3.60 2.99
CA LEU A 276 -11.54 -2.63 2.01
C LEU A 276 -10.48 -2.32 0.95
N GLY A 277 -9.21 -2.28 1.31
CA GLY A 277 -8.11 -2.14 0.36
C GLY A 277 -8.05 -3.29 -0.65
N THR A 278 -8.29 -4.52 -0.22
CA THR A 278 -8.44 -5.68 -1.12
C THR A 278 -9.71 -5.56 -1.97
N SER A 279 -10.83 -5.20 -1.35
CA SER A 279 -12.12 -5.02 -2.04
C SER A 279 -12.06 -3.92 -3.10
N ALA A 280 -11.35 -2.82 -2.83
CA ALA A 280 -11.14 -1.73 -3.78
C ALA A 280 -10.43 -2.19 -5.05
N ARG A 281 -9.44 -3.09 -4.96
CA ARG A 281 -8.83 -3.70 -6.15
C ARG A 281 -9.85 -4.53 -6.89
N ILE A 282 -10.61 -5.37 -6.20
CA ILE A 282 -11.63 -6.21 -6.82
C ILE A 282 -12.67 -5.37 -7.59
N GLU A 283 -13.06 -4.21 -7.06
CA GLU A 283 -13.96 -3.26 -7.74
C GLU A 283 -13.26 -2.27 -8.69
N ALA A 284 -12.00 -2.50 -9.08
CA ALA A 284 -11.24 -1.67 -10.03
C ALA A 284 -10.99 -0.22 -9.59
N PHE A 285 -10.72 -0.01 -8.29
CA PHE A 285 -10.29 1.25 -7.69
C PHE A 285 -8.88 1.15 -7.07
N PRO A 286 -7.80 0.92 -7.86
CA PRO A 286 -6.42 0.82 -7.37
C PRO A 286 -5.97 2.00 -6.53
N ARG A 287 -6.37 3.22 -6.91
CA ARG A 287 -5.97 4.43 -6.20
C ARG A 287 -6.54 4.44 -4.80
N LEU A 288 -7.85 4.20 -4.68
CA LEU A 288 -8.52 4.07 -3.39
C LEU A 288 -7.94 2.89 -2.58
N ALA A 289 -7.64 1.77 -3.22
CA ALA A 289 -6.99 0.62 -2.59
C ALA A 289 -5.65 0.99 -1.94
N GLY A 290 -4.82 1.79 -2.63
CA GLY A 290 -3.55 2.31 -2.10
C GLY A 290 -3.76 3.18 -0.88
N MET A 291 -4.68 4.14 -0.96
CA MET A 291 -4.97 5.07 0.13
C MET A 291 -5.55 4.36 1.37
N LEU A 292 -6.42 3.36 1.17
CA LEU A 292 -6.97 2.55 2.27
C LEU A 292 -5.90 1.73 2.99
N ARG A 293 -4.93 1.15 2.25
CA ARG A 293 -3.79 0.44 2.85
C ARG A 293 -2.87 1.39 3.61
N GLU A 294 -2.63 2.57 3.08
CA GLU A 294 -1.84 3.60 3.75
C GLU A 294 -2.52 4.06 5.04
N LEU A 295 -3.83 4.33 4.99
CA LEU A 295 -4.62 4.65 6.17
C LEU A 295 -4.61 3.53 7.20
N ALA A 296 -4.67 2.26 6.77
CA ALA A 296 -4.54 1.11 7.67
C ALA A 296 -3.17 1.06 8.37
N GLY A 297 -2.09 1.36 7.64
CA GLY A 297 -0.74 1.45 8.21
C GLY A 297 -0.62 2.57 9.25
N THR A 298 -1.18 3.74 8.94
CA THR A 298 -1.21 4.90 9.85
C THR A 298 -2.11 4.64 11.06
N ALA A 299 -3.27 4.01 10.90
CA ALA A 299 -4.13 3.60 12.01
C ALA A 299 -3.41 2.61 12.94
N ALA A 300 -2.70 1.63 12.38
CA ALA A 300 -1.91 0.69 13.16
C ALA A 300 -0.77 1.37 13.96
N LEU A 301 -0.17 2.44 13.41
CA LEU A 301 0.84 3.27 14.09
C LEU A 301 0.24 3.98 15.31
N LEU A 302 -0.95 4.56 15.13
CA LEU A 302 -1.69 5.25 16.20
C LEU A 302 -2.13 4.29 17.31
N GLN A 303 -2.67 3.12 16.95
CA GLN A 303 -3.13 2.11 17.92
C GLN A 303 -2.00 1.62 18.84
N ARG A 304 -0.79 1.44 18.30
CA ARG A 304 0.40 1.03 19.07
C ARG A 304 1.10 2.19 19.77
N ARG A 305 0.57 3.43 19.63
CA ARG A 305 1.17 4.67 20.16
C ARG A 305 2.63 4.82 19.75
N ASP A 306 2.91 4.55 18.48
CA ASP A 306 4.25 4.69 17.91
C ASP A 306 4.73 6.13 18.04
N ALA A 307 6.00 6.34 18.40
CA ALA A 307 6.56 7.68 18.56
C ALA A 307 6.59 8.48 17.24
N HIS A 308 6.48 7.79 16.10
CA HIS A 308 6.41 8.39 14.77
C HIS A 308 4.99 8.43 14.19
N ALA A 309 3.96 8.07 14.97
CA ALA A 309 2.58 8.22 14.53
C ALA A 309 2.17 9.70 14.52
N ASP A 310 1.45 10.12 13.46
CA ASP A 310 0.89 11.47 13.34
C ASP A 310 -0.60 11.39 12.98
N GLU A 311 -1.47 11.85 13.88
CA GLU A 311 -2.92 11.92 13.62
C GLU A 311 -3.26 12.82 12.44
N ARG A 312 -2.51 13.90 12.18
CA ARG A 312 -2.81 14.85 11.09
C ARG A 312 -2.66 14.21 9.72
N GLU A 313 -1.76 13.22 9.61
CA GLU A 313 -1.62 12.42 8.41
C GLU A 313 -2.83 11.50 8.22
N ALA A 314 -3.27 10.82 9.30
CA ALA A 314 -4.47 9.97 9.26
C ALA A 314 -5.71 10.78 8.84
N ILE A 315 -5.88 11.96 9.43
CA ILE A 315 -6.95 12.92 9.09
C ILE A 315 -6.86 13.35 7.62
N GLY A 316 -5.64 13.53 7.10
CA GLY A 316 -5.41 13.88 5.70
C GLY A 316 -5.78 12.81 4.70
N LEU A 317 -5.29 11.60 4.97
CA LEU A 317 -5.61 10.44 4.19
C LEU A 317 -7.12 10.18 4.22
N ALA A 318 -7.75 10.27 5.40
CA ALA A 318 -9.20 10.17 5.56
C ALA A 318 -9.97 11.23 4.77
N ALA A 319 -9.57 12.50 4.86
CA ALA A 319 -10.18 13.58 4.09
C ALA A 319 -10.05 13.37 2.58
N ARG A 320 -8.88 12.93 2.12
CA ARG A 320 -8.62 12.64 0.70
C ARG A 320 -9.38 11.41 0.21
N ILE A 321 -9.50 10.35 1.03
CA ILE A 321 -10.34 9.18 0.73
C ILE A 321 -11.81 9.60 0.63
N HIS A 322 -12.30 10.39 1.58
CA HIS A 322 -13.68 10.88 1.57
C HIS A 322 -13.98 11.73 0.33
N ALA A 323 -13.07 12.64 -0.02
CA ALA A 323 -13.16 13.44 -1.24
C ALA A 323 -13.13 12.56 -2.51
N LEU A 324 -12.24 11.56 -2.57
CA LEU A 324 -12.16 10.65 -3.71
C LEU A 324 -13.43 9.80 -3.85
N CYS A 325 -13.96 9.24 -2.77
CA CYS A 325 -15.22 8.48 -2.79
C CYS A 325 -16.38 9.37 -3.26
N THR A 326 -16.42 10.63 -2.81
CA THR A 326 -17.45 11.59 -3.22
C THR A 326 -17.34 11.91 -4.71
N ALA A 327 -16.13 12.23 -5.20
CA ALA A 327 -15.89 12.54 -6.60
C ALA A 327 -16.19 11.35 -7.53
N LEU A 328 -15.84 10.13 -7.12
CA LEU A 328 -16.17 8.91 -7.86
C LEU A 328 -17.68 8.68 -7.88
N ALA A 329 -18.36 8.84 -6.74
CA ALA A 329 -19.82 8.63 -6.64
C ALA A 329 -20.64 9.71 -7.38
N SER A 330 -20.11 10.92 -7.52
CA SER A 330 -20.76 12.02 -8.25
C SER A 330 -20.40 12.10 -9.73
N ALA A 331 -19.54 11.20 -10.23
CA ALA A 331 -19.14 11.21 -11.63
C ALA A 331 -20.33 10.86 -12.54
N GLU A 332 -20.67 11.77 -13.44
CA GLU A 332 -21.66 11.53 -14.50
C GLU A 332 -20.94 10.97 -15.74
N GLY A 333 -21.36 9.80 -16.22
CA GLY A 333 -20.71 9.14 -17.38
C GLY A 333 -19.40 8.45 -17.02
N GLU A 334 -18.44 8.46 -17.96
CA GLU A 334 -17.16 7.75 -17.82
C GLU A 334 -16.33 8.32 -16.67
N VAL A 335 -16.07 7.48 -15.67
CA VAL A 335 -15.26 7.86 -14.51
C VAL A 335 -13.80 8.03 -14.96
N PRO A 336 -13.17 9.20 -14.75
CA PRO A 336 -11.81 9.44 -15.18
C PRO A 336 -10.82 8.40 -14.63
N ALA A 337 -9.95 7.90 -15.50
CA ALA A 337 -8.88 6.97 -15.11
C ALA A 337 -7.93 7.57 -14.05
N SER A 338 -7.79 8.91 -14.02
CA SER A 338 -7.03 9.63 -12.98
C SER A 338 -7.63 9.46 -11.57
N LEU A 339 -8.95 9.31 -11.45
CA LEU A 339 -9.64 9.10 -10.18
C LEU A 339 -9.68 7.61 -9.78
N ARG A 340 -9.97 6.70 -10.72
CA ARG A 340 -9.92 5.24 -10.45
C ARG A 340 -8.50 4.78 -10.12
N GLY A 341 -7.51 5.33 -10.84
CA GLY A 341 -6.13 4.88 -10.88
C GLY A 341 -5.93 3.74 -11.88
N SER A 342 -4.66 3.35 -12.09
CA SER A 342 -4.28 2.24 -12.97
C SER A 342 -3.77 1.06 -12.15
N GLU A 343 -4.34 -0.13 -12.38
CA GLU A 343 -3.94 -1.36 -11.70
C GLU A 343 -2.71 -2.01 -12.29
N ARG A 344 -2.69 -2.05 -13.62
CA ARG A 344 -1.57 -2.53 -14.41
C ARG A 344 -1.25 -1.44 -15.40
N ARG A 345 -0.01 -0.96 -15.34
CA ARG A 345 0.47 -0.03 -16.35
C ARG A 345 0.49 -0.75 -17.67
N THR A 346 -0.28 -0.23 -18.61
CA THR A 346 -0.13 -0.61 -20.01
C THR A 346 1.12 0.06 -20.52
N PHE A 347 2.05 -0.73 -21.01
CA PHE A 347 3.25 -0.21 -21.66
C PHE A 347 3.04 -0.33 -23.16
N ALA A 348 3.28 0.78 -23.87
CA ALA A 348 3.49 0.70 -25.30
C ALA A 348 4.86 0.07 -25.55
N ASP A 349 4.90 -0.99 -26.35
CA ASP A 349 6.16 -1.66 -26.71
C ASP A 349 6.87 -0.90 -27.84
N GLY A 350 8.20 -1.01 -27.88
CA GLY A 350 8.97 -0.68 -29.08
C GLY A 350 9.54 0.73 -29.16
N ALA A 351 9.48 1.55 -28.10
CA ALA A 351 10.06 2.89 -28.15
C ALA A 351 11.60 2.84 -28.23
N ALA A 352 12.19 3.76 -29.00
CA ALA A 352 13.61 4.05 -28.97
C ALA A 352 13.80 5.38 -28.22
N LEU A 353 14.47 5.35 -27.08
CA LEU A 353 14.62 6.51 -26.20
C LEU A 353 16.11 6.82 -25.98
N GLN A 354 16.47 8.09 -25.97
CA GLN A 354 17.77 8.55 -25.46
C GLN A 354 17.52 9.27 -24.14
N LEU A 355 18.11 8.77 -23.05
CA LEU A 355 17.75 9.16 -21.70
C LEU A 355 18.97 9.60 -20.91
N LEU A 356 18.85 10.70 -20.18
CA LEU A 356 19.85 11.15 -19.22
C LEU A 356 19.47 10.71 -17.82
N SER A 357 20.35 9.99 -17.13
CA SER A 357 20.12 9.57 -15.74
C SER A 357 20.15 10.79 -14.82
N LEU A 358 19.11 10.96 -13.98
CA LEU A 358 19.04 12.05 -13.01
C LEU A 358 19.42 11.62 -11.58
N GLY A 359 19.63 10.32 -11.37
CA GLY A 359 20.05 9.73 -10.10
C GLY A 359 19.12 8.63 -9.64
N ALA A 360 18.96 8.46 -8.32
CA ALA A 360 18.09 7.45 -7.74
C ALA A 360 17.51 7.90 -6.40
N HIS A 361 16.34 7.37 -6.06
CA HIS A 361 15.60 7.68 -4.85
C HIS A 361 15.08 6.39 -4.19
N TRP A 362 15.58 6.08 -2.98
CA TRP A 362 15.01 5.02 -2.14
C TRP A 362 13.83 5.57 -1.33
N TRP A 363 12.69 4.87 -1.37
CA TRP A 363 11.48 5.26 -0.66
C TRP A 363 10.86 4.08 0.09
N GLN A 364 10.19 4.40 1.20
CA GLN A 364 9.37 3.48 1.98
C GLN A 364 8.04 4.17 2.34
N ARG A 365 6.93 3.46 2.21
CA ARG A 365 5.58 3.93 2.56
C ARG A 365 5.15 3.30 3.88
N ARG A 366 4.22 3.95 4.60
CA ARG A 366 3.68 3.44 5.88
C ARG A 366 2.88 2.15 5.75
N GLY A 367 2.37 1.85 4.56
CA GLY A 367 1.82 0.55 4.21
C GLY A 367 2.88 -0.54 3.98
N GLY A 368 4.15 -0.30 4.33
CA GLY A 368 5.29 -1.23 4.25
C GLY A 368 5.86 -1.48 2.85
N ALA A 369 5.22 -0.95 1.81
CA ALA A 369 5.76 -0.97 0.45
C ALA A 369 7.07 -0.14 0.39
N ARG A 370 8.05 -0.66 -0.32
CA ARG A 370 9.36 -0.02 -0.49
C ARG A 370 9.91 -0.20 -1.89
N GLY A 371 10.77 0.72 -2.32
CA GLY A 371 11.32 0.66 -3.66
C GLY A 371 12.47 1.62 -3.90
N LEU A 372 13.15 1.38 -5.03
CA LEU A 372 14.18 2.22 -5.60
C LEU A 372 13.69 2.74 -6.94
N ALA A 373 13.58 4.07 -7.07
CA ALA A 373 13.27 4.72 -8.32
C ALA A 373 14.55 5.29 -8.96
N VAL A 374 14.68 5.12 -10.28
CA VAL A 374 15.75 5.70 -11.09
C VAL A 374 15.10 6.61 -12.14
N PRO A 375 15.06 7.92 -11.89
CA PRO A 375 14.49 8.88 -12.83
C PRO A 375 15.48 9.26 -13.94
N PHE A 376 14.94 9.49 -15.12
CA PHE A 376 15.66 9.91 -16.32
C PHE A 376 14.98 11.10 -16.96
N TRP A 377 15.76 12.01 -17.54
CA TRP A 377 15.26 13.04 -18.42
C TRP A 377 15.11 12.47 -19.83
N ASP A 378 13.91 12.61 -20.40
CA ASP A 378 13.66 12.38 -21.82
C ASP A 378 13.68 13.73 -22.56
N PRO A 379 14.71 14.02 -23.36
CA PRO A 379 14.83 15.27 -24.09
C PRO A 379 13.79 15.41 -25.21
N ALA A 380 13.24 14.30 -25.73
CA ALA A 380 12.26 14.34 -26.82
C ALA A 380 10.89 14.81 -26.31
N SER A 381 10.44 14.26 -25.18
CA SER A 381 9.17 14.66 -24.56
C SER A 381 9.30 15.84 -23.59
N ARG A 382 10.54 16.21 -23.21
CA ARG A 382 10.84 17.21 -22.16
C ARG A 382 10.17 16.87 -20.83
N THR A 383 10.16 15.58 -20.47
CA THR A 383 9.59 15.10 -19.21
C THR A 383 10.54 14.15 -18.49
N ILE A 384 10.32 13.98 -17.19
CA ILE A 384 10.99 12.94 -16.42
C ILE A 384 10.23 11.62 -16.59
N VAL A 385 10.92 10.60 -17.10
CA VAL A 385 10.48 9.21 -17.08
C VAL A 385 11.25 8.43 -16.01
N GLN A 386 10.76 7.29 -15.54
CA GLN A 386 11.44 6.58 -14.44
C GLN A 386 11.27 5.06 -14.49
N ALA A 387 12.34 4.34 -14.18
CA ALA A 387 12.30 2.91 -13.90
C ALA A 387 12.22 2.69 -12.38
N VAL A 388 11.40 1.73 -11.93
CA VAL A 388 11.22 1.49 -10.49
C VAL A 388 11.24 0.00 -10.15
N LEU A 389 12.11 -0.33 -9.21
CA LEU A 389 12.09 -1.59 -8.49
C LEU A 389 11.28 -1.39 -7.21
N ALA A 390 10.12 -2.03 -7.10
CA ALA A 390 9.29 -1.93 -5.91
C ALA A 390 8.84 -3.30 -5.43
N ARG A 391 8.66 -3.42 -4.12
CA ARG A 391 8.03 -4.57 -3.47
C ARG A 391 6.96 -4.07 -2.52
N ARG A 392 5.84 -4.79 -2.48
CA ARG A 392 4.85 -4.64 -1.40
C ARG A 392 5.47 -5.06 -0.07
N ASP A 393 4.81 -4.69 1.01
CA ASP A 393 5.22 -5.14 2.34
C ASP A 393 5.27 -6.67 2.41
N GLY A 394 6.28 -7.21 3.07
CA GLY A 394 6.46 -8.65 3.28
C GLY A 394 6.66 -9.53 2.04
N ALA A 395 6.50 -9.04 0.80
CA ALA A 395 6.60 -9.87 -0.42
C ALA A 395 7.97 -10.50 -0.62
N ASP A 396 9.01 -9.73 -0.33
CA ASP A 396 10.39 -10.13 -0.57
C ASP A 396 11.21 -9.54 0.57
N ARG A 397 11.68 -10.38 1.48
CA ARG A 397 12.50 -9.96 2.62
C ARG A 397 13.95 -9.67 2.20
N ALA A 398 14.42 -10.23 1.09
CA ALA A 398 15.76 -9.99 0.56
C ALA A 398 15.86 -8.63 -0.16
N PHE A 399 14.73 -8.09 -0.64
CA PHE A 399 14.71 -6.76 -1.24
C PHE A 399 14.96 -5.66 -0.19
N HIS A 400 16.18 -5.16 -0.13
CA HIS A 400 16.57 -4.05 0.74
C HIS A 400 17.37 -3.00 -0.04
N ARG A 401 17.56 -1.82 0.58
CA ARG A 401 18.17 -0.63 -0.04
C ARG A 401 19.47 -0.92 -0.80
N GLY A 402 20.42 -1.60 -0.15
CA GLY A 402 21.69 -2.00 -0.77
C GLY A 402 21.54 -2.97 -1.95
N ALA A 403 20.74 -4.04 -1.81
CA ALA A 403 20.54 -5.02 -2.88
C ALA A 403 19.86 -4.40 -4.11
N ALA A 404 18.86 -3.53 -3.89
CA ALA A 404 18.19 -2.81 -4.97
C ALA A 404 19.15 -1.91 -5.78
N TRP A 405 20.16 -1.35 -5.11
CA TRP A 405 21.14 -0.47 -5.72
C TRP A 405 22.18 -1.23 -6.57
N THR A 406 22.81 -2.26 -6.01
CA THR A 406 23.98 -2.90 -6.60
C THR A 406 23.70 -4.23 -7.29
N VAL A 407 22.65 -4.94 -6.91
CA VAL A 407 22.39 -6.32 -7.35
C VAL A 407 21.20 -6.39 -8.31
N ASP A 408 20.07 -5.78 -7.95
CA ASP A 408 18.85 -5.94 -8.73
C ASP A 408 18.95 -5.24 -10.10
N PRO A 409 18.66 -5.93 -11.21
CA PRO A 409 18.73 -5.36 -12.55
C PRO A 409 17.49 -4.54 -12.90
N LEU A 410 17.68 -3.37 -13.51
CA LEU A 410 16.65 -2.65 -14.24
C LEU A 410 16.40 -3.30 -15.60
N TRP A 411 17.47 -3.62 -16.32
CA TRP A 411 17.46 -4.30 -17.62
C TRP A 411 18.60 -5.30 -17.66
N GLN A 412 18.68 -6.10 -18.72
CA GLN A 412 19.71 -7.12 -18.86
C GLN A 412 21.12 -6.51 -18.70
N GLY A 413 21.83 -6.89 -17.64
CA GLY A 413 23.19 -6.42 -17.34
C GLY A 413 23.30 -5.00 -16.77
N VAL A 414 22.18 -4.32 -16.51
CA VAL A 414 22.14 -2.93 -16.02
C VAL A 414 21.45 -2.88 -14.67
N THR A 415 22.23 -2.67 -13.61
CA THR A 415 21.76 -2.39 -12.24
C THR A 415 21.45 -0.90 -12.07
N CYS A 416 20.80 -0.53 -10.97
CA CYS A 416 20.53 0.88 -10.66
C CYS A 416 21.82 1.70 -10.55
N GLU A 417 22.83 1.16 -9.86
CA GLU A 417 24.16 1.79 -9.75
C GLU A 417 24.78 2.06 -11.13
N ARG A 418 24.77 1.05 -12.02
CA ARG A 418 25.29 1.20 -13.38
C ARG A 418 24.50 2.22 -14.19
N ALA A 419 23.18 2.20 -14.07
CA ALA A 419 22.29 3.16 -14.74
C ALA A 419 22.64 4.60 -14.37
N VAL A 420 22.85 4.88 -13.08
CA VAL A 420 23.25 6.21 -12.62
C VAL A 420 24.68 6.55 -13.04
N ALA A 421 25.63 5.62 -12.89
CA ALA A 421 27.04 5.85 -13.17
C ALA A 421 27.35 6.16 -14.65
N ALA A 422 26.63 5.53 -15.59
CA ALA A 422 26.83 5.80 -17.03
C ALA A 422 26.29 7.17 -17.46
N GLY A 423 25.27 7.70 -16.78
CA GLY A 423 24.72 9.04 -16.99
C GLY A 423 23.89 9.25 -18.26
N HIS A 424 24.18 8.52 -19.35
CA HIS A 424 23.51 8.68 -20.65
C HIS A 424 23.26 7.33 -21.31
N TRP A 425 22.05 7.12 -21.83
CA TRP A 425 21.57 5.81 -22.29
C TRP A 425 20.81 5.88 -23.61
N SER A 426 21.01 4.88 -24.45
CA SER A 426 20.13 4.52 -25.56
C SER A 426 19.33 3.28 -25.18
N LEU A 427 18.01 3.40 -25.10
CA LEU A 427 17.10 2.28 -24.86
C LEU A 427 16.40 1.91 -26.17
N ARG A 428 16.51 0.64 -26.56
CA ARG A 428 15.82 0.07 -27.72
C ARG A 428 14.76 -0.94 -27.28
N GLY A 429 13.58 -0.87 -27.88
CA GLY A 429 12.45 -1.70 -27.46
C GLY A 429 11.97 -1.34 -26.05
N ALA A 430 12.14 -0.08 -25.66
CA ALA A 430 11.71 0.41 -24.36
C ALA A 430 10.19 0.32 -24.25
N ARG A 431 9.74 -0.13 -23.09
CA ARG A 431 8.34 -0.23 -22.72
C ARG A 431 7.99 0.99 -21.88
N LEU A 432 7.15 1.88 -22.40
CA LEU A 432 6.80 3.15 -21.74
C LEU A 432 5.30 3.20 -21.46
N SER A 433 4.92 3.53 -20.23
CA SER A 433 3.53 3.76 -19.86
C SER A 433 3.14 5.23 -20.03
N ALA A 434 1.83 5.48 -20.13
CA ALA A 434 1.29 6.84 -20.26
C ALA A 434 1.65 7.76 -19.06
N ASP A 435 1.89 7.19 -17.87
CA ASP A 435 2.32 7.93 -16.67
C ASP A 435 3.86 8.07 -16.55
N GLY A 436 4.60 7.83 -17.63
CA GLY A 436 6.06 8.03 -17.68
C GLY A 436 6.87 6.97 -16.93
N ARG A 437 6.35 5.75 -16.76
CA ARG A 437 7.16 4.62 -16.23
C ARG A 437 7.81 3.82 -17.34
N LEU A 438 9.06 3.50 -17.12
CA LEU A 438 9.81 2.54 -17.92
C LEU A 438 9.59 1.13 -17.36
N GLY A 439 9.26 0.20 -18.25
CA GLY A 439 9.20 -1.21 -17.94
C GLY A 439 10.59 -1.74 -17.57
N VAL A 440 10.66 -2.35 -16.39
CA VAL A 440 11.83 -3.10 -15.91
C VAL A 440 11.85 -4.49 -16.54
N GLY A 441 13.03 -4.98 -16.90
CA GLY A 441 13.21 -6.27 -17.57
C GLY A 441 12.55 -6.36 -18.95
N GLY A 442 12.35 -7.59 -19.43
CA GLY A 442 11.76 -7.86 -20.74
C GLY A 442 12.73 -7.61 -21.91
N ALA A 443 12.19 -7.23 -23.07
CA ALA A 443 12.95 -7.08 -24.32
C ALA A 443 13.74 -5.75 -24.43
N THR A 444 13.64 -4.85 -23.45
CA THR A 444 14.35 -3.57 -23.45
C THR A 444 15.86 -3.81 -23.45
N ARG A 445 16.55 -3.30 -24.48
CA ARG A 445 18.02 -3.30 -24.57
C ARG A 445 18.54 -1.93 -24.20
N ALA A 446 19.43 -1.86 -23.22
CA ALA A 446 20.00 -0.62 -22.72
C ALA A 446 21.50 -0.57 -23.05
N GLU A 447 21.92 0.46 -23.77
CA GLU A 447 23.32 0.69 -24.15
C GLU A 447 23.79 2.05 -23.61
N PRO A 448 24.91 2.10 -22.87
CA PRO A 448 25.44 3.36 -22.37
C PRO A 448 25.99 4.18 -23.54
N LEU A 449 25.65 5.46 -23.54
CA LEU A 449 26.21 6.45 -24.47
C LEU A 449 27.39 7.18 -23.79
N PRO A 450 28.22 7.89 -24.56
CA PRO A 450 29.25 8.74 -23.98
C PRO A 450 28.67 9.73 -22.96
N PRO A 451 29.39 10.02 -21.86
CA PRO A 451 28.93 10.97 -20.86
C PRO A 451 28.57 12.33 -21.48
N CYS A 452 27.43 12.87 -21.06
CA CYS A 452 26.93 14.15 -21.54
C CYS A 452 27.88 15.29 -21.15
N ALA A 453 28.19 16.17 -22.10
CA ALA A 453 28.97 17.37 -21.83
C ALA A 453 28.12 18.40 -21.07
N ALA A 454 28.74 19.21 -20.22
CA ALA A 454 28.01 20.19 -19.40
C ALA A 454 27.36 21.31 -20.25
N ASP A 455 27.87 21.55 -21.45
CA ASP A 455 27.39 22.52 -22.43
C ASP A 455 26.46 21.93 -23.49
N ASP A 456 26.18 20.61 -23.44
CA ASP A 456 25.35 19.92 -24.42
C ASP A 456 23.93 20.52 -24.48
N PRO A 457 23.41 20.88 -25.67
CA PRO A 457 22.04 21.38 -25.81
C PRO A 457 20.96 20.44 -25.24
N LEU A 458 21.17 19.12 -25.27
CA LEU A 458 20.26 18.13 -24.67
C LEU A 458 20.03 18.37 -23.18
N TRP A 459 21.04 18.94 -22.52
CA TRP A 459 21.01 19.33 -21.12
C TRP A 459 20.44 20.73 -20.90
N GLN A 460 20.70 21.67 -21.81
CA GLN A 460 20.39 23.09 -21.60
C GLN A 460 18.90 23.38 -21.41
N ASP A 461 18.02 22.56 -21.98
CA ASP A 461 16.56 22.69 -21.85
C ASP A 461 15.96 21.87 -20.69
N ALA A 462 16.78 21.19 -19.88
CA ALA A 462 16.28 20.28 -18.85
C ALA A 462 15.85 20.99 -17.56
N GLY A 463 14.62 20.70 -17.09
CA GLY A 463 14.13 21.12 -15.77
C GLY A 463 13.74 22.60 -15.66
N PHE A 464 13.68 23.08 -14.42
CA PHE A 464 13.25 24.44 -14.07
C PHE A 464 14.41 25.25 -13.51
N ASP A 465 14.65 26.43 -14.10
CA ASP A 465 15.55 27.47 -13.59
C ASP A 465 14.78 28.74 -13.16
N ASP A 466 13.44 28.66 -13.13
CA ASP A 466 12.49 29.68 -12.66
C ASP A 466 11.49 29.06 -11.69
N TRP A 467 11.46 29.58 -10.46
CA TRP A 467 10.59 29.02 -9.43
C TRP A 467 9.09 29.33 -9.62
N VAL A 468 8.72 30.38 -10.36
CA VAL A 468 7.32 30.68 -10.67
C VAL A 468 6.75 29.70 -11.69
N GLU A 469 7.54 29.34 -12.71
CA GLU A 469 7.17 28.30 -13.68
C GLU A 469 7.02 26.93 -13.00
N LEU A 470 7.97 26.59 -12.12
CA LEU A 470 7.90 25.41 -11.27
C LEU A 470 6.62 25.38 -10.43
N GLY A 471 6.30 26.49 -9.75
CA GLY A 471 5.10 26.57 -8.93
C GLY A 471 3.81 26.41 -9.70
N THR A 472 3.75 26.91 -10.94
CA THR A 472 2.60 26.70 -11.82
C THR A 472 2.42 25.23 -12.17
N THR A 473 3.52 24.53 -12.47
CA THR A 473 3.51 23.09 -12.73
C THR A 473 3.05 22.28 -11.51
N LEU A 474 3.56 22.61 -10.31
CA LEU A 474 3.22 21.88 -9.08
C LEU A 474 1.77 22.09 -8.64
N ARG A 475 1.18 23.27 -8.92
CA ARG A 475 -0.24 23.57 -8.70
C ARG A 475 -1.17 22.71 -9.55
N GLY A 476 -0.75 22.33 -10.77
CA GLY A 476 -1.52 21.43 -11.63
C GLY A 476 -1.76 20.04 -11.03
N GLY A 477 -0.99 19.65 -10.01
CA GLY A 477 -1.14 18.38 -9.29
C GLY A 477 -1.84 18.45 -7.93
N ALA A 478 -2.50 19.56 -7.60
CA ALA A 478 -3.14 19.75 -6.29
C ALA A 478 -4.43 18.94 -6.13
N GLY A 479 -4.79 18.64 -4.86
CA GLY A 479 -6.07 18.01 -4.52
C GLY A 479 -6.17 16.54 -4.94
N LEU A 480 -7.19 16.22 -5.76
CA LEU A 480 -7.38 14.87 -6.32
C LEU A 480 -6.62 14.65 -7.62
N GLU A 481 -5.95 15.65 -8.18
CA GLU A 481 -5.07 15.41 -9.33
C GLU A 481 -3.75 14.75 -8.92
N SER A 482 -3.01 14.26 -9.92
CA SER A 482 -1.69 13.65 -9.73
C SER A 482 -0.63 14.52 -10.39
N GLY A 483 0.14 15.24 -9.58
CA GLY A 483 1.29 16.00 -10.05
C GLY A 483 2.51 15.13 -10.38
N PRO A 484 3.59 15.75 -10.87
CA PRO A 484 4.85 15.05 -11.10
C PRO A 484 5.41 14.51 -9.77
N SER A 485 5.95 13.28 -9.78
CA SER A 485 6.61 12.71 -8.60
C SER A 485 7.99 13.32 -8.34
N TYR A 486 8.61 13.86 -9.38
CA TYR A 486 9.92 14.49 -9.34
C TYR A 486 9.90 15.76 -10.16
N VAL A 487 10.68 16.74 -9.73
CA VAL A 487 11.04 17.91 -10.52
C VAL A 487 12.55 17.99 -10.60
N PHE A 488 13.04 18.47 -11.73
CA PHE A 488 14.46 18.69 -11.94
C PHE A 488 14.71 20.20 -11.89
N LEU A 489 15.65 20.62 -11.03
CA LEU A 489 15.91 22.02 -10.69
C LEU A 489 17.30 22.42 -11.17
N ARG A 490 17.42 23.62 -11.73
CA ARG A 490 18.68 24.23 -12.17
C ARG A 490 18.94 25.52 -11.42
N PRO A 491 19.49 25.42 -10.20
CA PRO A 491 19.70 26.60 -9.38
C PRO A 491 20.83 27.46 -9.94
N ALA A 492 20.66 28.78 -9.89
CA ALA A 492 21.73 29.75 -10.13
C ALA A 492 22.61 29.96 -8.89
N GLY A 493 22.08 29.63 -7.70
CA GLY A 493 22.79 29.75 -6.43
C GLY A 493 22.20 28.86 -5.34
N HIS A 494 22.90 28.71 -4.22
CA HIS A 494 22.38 28.05 -3.03
C HIS A 494 23.03 28.58 -1.76
N GLU A 495 22.33 28.41 -0.65
CA GLU A 495 22.84 28.68 0.69
C GLU A 495 23.44 27.40 1.31
N THR A 496 24.00 27.52 2.51
CA THR A 496 24.43 26.36 3.30
C THR A 496 23.21 25.66 3.92
N PRO A 497 23.12 24.32 3.87
CA PRO A 497 22.08 23.56 4.55
C PRO A 497 22.03 23.88 6.05
N GLN A 498 20.82 24.04 6.59
CA GLN A 498 20.58 24.35 8.00
C GLN A 498 19.70 23.29 8.66
N LEU A 499 20.15 22.78 9.82
CA LEU A 499 19.37 21.86 10.64
C LEU A 499 18.46 22.63 11.62
N HIS A 500 17.15 22.46 11.45
CA HIS A 500 16.13 22.93 12.39
C HIS A 500 15.76 21.83 13.39
N GLU A 501 16.42 21.83 14.55
CA GLU A 501 16.26 20.77 15.57
C GLU A 501 14.82 20.62 16.07
N ALA A 502 14.15 21.72 16.39
CA ALA A 502 12.78 21.70 16.90
C ALA A 502 11.78 21.10 15.90
N ARG A 503 12.07 21.22 14.60
CA ARG A 503 11.23 20.69 13.52
C ARG A 503 11.70 19.32 13.03
N GLN A 504 12.89 18.88 13.45
CA GLN A 504 13.57 17.69 12.93
C GLN A 504 13.65 17.68 11.40
N ARG A 505 14.09 18.80 10.80
CA ARG A 505 14.26 18.93 9.35
C ARG A 505 15.56 19.65 9.00
N LEU A 506 16.23 19.17 7.94
CA LEU A 506 17.26 19.92 7.23
C LEU A 506 16.59 20.77 6.15
N THR A 507 16.93 22.06 6.06
CA THR A 507 16.48 22.96 4.99
C THR A 507 17.68 23.44 4.19
N TRP A 508 17.58 23.37 2.86
CA TRP A 508 18.59 23.84 1.92
C TRP A 508 17.97 24.80 0.92
N THR A 509 18.31 26.08 1.01
CA THR A 509 17.76 27.12 0.14
C THR A 509 18.52 27.18 -1.17
N VAL A 510 17.80 27.15 -2.29
CA VAL A 510 18.35 27.34 -3.64
C VAL A 510 17.75 28.56 -4.31
N LEU A 511 18.50 29.17 -5.23
CA LEU A 511 18.13 30.41 -5.91
C LEU A 511 17.91 30.14 -7.40
N ASP A 512 16.88 30.74 -7.98
CA ASP A 512 16.65 30.68 -9.43
C ASP A 512 17.46 31.72 -10.20
N ARG A 513 17.30 31.76 -11.53
CA ARG A 513 17.96 32.75 -12.41
C ARG A 513 17.65 34.21 -12.06
N HIS A 514 16.58 34.47 -11.31
CA HIS A 514 16.15 35.79 -10.86
C HIS A 514 16.51 36.07 -9.38
N GLY A 515 17.22 35.15 -8.71
CA GLY A 515 17.60 35.27 -7.31
C GLY A 515 16.49 34.98 -6.30
N ARG A 516 15.34 34.45 -6.74
CA ARG A 516 14.25 34.05 -5.83
C ARG A 516 14.62 32.77 -5.10
N SER A 517 14.27 32.70 -3.82
CA SER A 517 14.60 31.57 -2.96
C SER A 517 13.56 30.45 -3.01
N LEU A 518 14.03 29.20 -3.04
CA LEU A 518 13.24 27.99 -2.93
C LEU A 518 13.85 27.08 -1.85
N PRO A 519 13.14 26.83 -0.73
CA PRO A 519 13.62 25.94 0.31
C PRO A 519 13.37 24.46 -0.08
N LEU A 520 14.45 23.67 -0.15
CA LEU A 520 14.41 22.21 -0.25
C LEU A 520 14.52 21.61 1.15
N GLN A 521 13.86 20.47 1.42
CA GLN A 521 13.72 19.97 2.79
C GLN A 521 13.88 18.45 2.88
N VAL A 522 14.62 17.98 3.89
CA VAL A 522 14.79 16.56 4.22
C VAL A 522 14.38 16.31 5.67
N PRO A 523 13.35 15.49 5.94
CA PRO A 523 13.02 15.03 7.30
C PRO A 523 14.19 14.30 7.96
N CYS A 524 14.44 14.59 9.24
CA CYS A 524 15.52 13.97 10.01
C CYS A 524 15.05 12.67 10.68
N ASP A 525 15.03 11.59 9.90
CA ASP A 525 14.74 10.24 10.38
C ASP A 525 15.84 9.25 10.01
N VAL A 526 15.72 8.01 10.51
CA VAL A 526 16.70 6.95 10.29
C VAL A 526 16.82 6.58 8.80
N LEU A 527 15.72 6.63 8.04
CA LEU A 527 15.69 6.28 6.62
C LEU A 527 16.51 7.27 5.78
N ARG A 528 16.44 8.56 6.12
CA ARG A 528 17.03 9.68 5.39
C ARG A 528 18.38 10.15 5.93
N ARG A 529 18.92 9.53 6.99
CA ARG A 529 20.21 9.91 7.59
C ARG A 529 21.30 10.06 6.55
N GLU A 530 21.58 9.00 5.80
CA GLU A 530 22.68 8.98 4.81
C GLU A 530 22.48 10.01 3.70
N ARG A 531 21.22 10.30 3.31
CA ARG A 531 20.88 11.37 2.37
C ARG A 531 21.29 12.73 2.89
N ILE A 532 20.99 13.03 4.16
CA ILE A 532 21.36 14.28 4.83
C ILE A 532 22.88 14.43 4.89
N GLU A 533 23.57 13.35 5.29
CA GLU A 533 25.04 13.33 5.41
C GLU A 533 25.71 13.55 4.06
N ASN A 534 25.26 12.85 3.02
CA ASN A 534 25.79 13.00 1.67
C ASN A 534 25.48 14.38 1.09
N LEU A 535 24.28 14.93 1.32
CA LEU A 535 23.94 16.27 0.86
C LEU A 535 24.88 17.32 1.47
N ASP A 536 25.07 17.29 2.79
CA ASP A 536 25.97 18.22 3.49
C ASP A 536 27.42 18.09 2.98
N ALA A 537 27.91 16.85 2.82
CA ALA A 537 29.24 16.58 2.29
C ALA A 537 29.43 17.09 0.86
N TRP A 538 28.46 16.88 -0.03
CA TRP A 538 28.53 17.35 -1.42
C TRP A 538 28.44 18.87 -1.52
N VAL A 539 27.61 19.52 -0.70
CA VAL A 539 27.54 21.00 -0.66
C VAL A 539 28.84 21.60 -0.14
N ALA A 540 29.53 20.92 0.79
CA ALA A 540 30.85 21.35 1.26
C ALA A 540 31.96 21.11 0.23
N ALA A 541 31.85 20.04 -0.57
CA ALA A 541 32.86 19.61 -1.54
C ALA A 541 32.78 20.31 -2.90
N ALA A 542 31.56 20.67 -3.34
CA ALA A 542 31.29 21.19 -4.67
C ALA A 542 30.94 22.69 -4.63
N GLY A 543 31.45 23.45 -5.61
CA GLY A 543 31.02 24.83 -5.85
C GLY A 543 29.75 24.92 -6.72
N LEU A 544 29.33 26.13 -7.09
CA LEU A 544 28.23 26.35 -8.04
C LEU A 544 28.72 26.51 -9.48
N ALA A 545 27.97 25.99 -10.45
CA ALA A 545 28.20 26.23 -11.88
C ALA A 545 27.52 27.54 -12.32
N VAL A 546 28.11 28.71 -12.00
CA VAL A 546 27.61 30.01 -12.50
C VAL A 546 28.51 30.57 -13.60
N GLY A 547 27.94 30.82 -14.78
CA GLY A 547 28.53 31.63 -15.86
C GLY A 547 29.57 30.95 -16.78
N PRO A 548 29.83 31.50 -17.99
CA PRO A 548 30.58 30.83 -19.07
C PRO A 548 32.11 30.79 -18.88
N THR A 549 32.67 31.32 -17.80
CA THR A 549 34.12 31.44 -17.63
C THR A 549 34.55 31.32 -16.18
N VAL A 550 34.78 30.10 -15.68
CA VAL A 550 35.61 29.83 -14.48
C VAL A 550 36.21 28.42 -14.62
N GLY A 551 37.46 28.21 -14.15
CA GLY A 551 38.36 27.10 -14.52
C GLY A 551 37.91 25.63 -14.31
N PRO A 552 38.62 24.67 -14.96
CA PRO A 552 38.13 23.32 -15.30
C PRO A 552 38.17 22.25 -14.21
N ALA A 553 38.64 22.54 -12.99
CA ALA A 553 39.09 21.50 -12.05
C ALA A 553 38.22 21.25 -10.80
N VAL A 554 37.13 22.00 -10.57
CA VAL A 554 36.30 21.86 -9.36
C VAL A 554 34.94 21.30 -9.74
N ASP A 555 34.50 20.25 -9.03
CA ASP A 555 33.15 19.69 -9.14
C ASP A 555 32.12 20.77 -8.78
N ARG A 556 31.07 20.90 -9.60
CA ARG A 556 30.02 21.91 -9.40
C ARG A 556 28.62 21.33 -9.42
N ILE A 557 27.74 21.81 -8.56
CA ILE A 557 26.32 21.43 -8.62
C ILE A 557 25.69 22.16 -9.81
N ALA A 558 25.31 21.39 -10.83
CA ALA A 558 24.64 21.87 -12.05
C ALA A 558 23.13 21.63 -12.02
N GLY A 559 22.67 20.73 -11.15
CA GLY A 559 21.29 20.28 -11.12
C GLY A 559 20.91 19.58 -9.83
N ILE A 560 19.63 19.63 -9.50
CA ILE A 560 19.06 18.95 -8.33
C ILE A 560 17.80 18.22 -8.78
N LEU A 561 17.75 16.91 -8.58
CA LEU A 561 16.52 16.15 -8.67
C LEU A 561 15.84 16.20 -7.30
N ALA A 562 14.63 16.71 -7.25
CA ALA A 562 13.83 16.76 -6.03
C ALA A 562 12.56 15.91 -6.17
N ALA A 563 12.30 15.07 -5.18
CA ALA A 563 11.03 14.39 -5.02
C ALA A 563 9.97 15.39 -4.54
N VAL A 564 8.77 15.31 -5.13
CA VAL A 564 7.62 16.12 -4.72
C VAL A 564 6.88 15.35 -3.63
N GLU A 565 7.06 15.77 -2.38
CA GLU A 565 6.38 15.16 -1.25
C GLU A 565 5.16 16.00 -0.86
N ARG A 566 4.06 15.30 -0.54
CA ARG A 566 2.79 15.90 -0.11
C ARG A 566 2.34 15.18 1.14
N ASP A 567 2.33 15.88 2.27
CA ASP A 567 1.88 15.34 3.55
C ASP A 567 1.09 16.40 4.33
N ALA A 568 0.01 15.97 4.96
CA ALA A 568 -0.83 16.77 5.84
C ALA A 568 -1.29 18.16 5.30
N GLY A 569 -1.37 18.34 3.97
CA GLY A 569 -1.71 19.63 3.35
C GLY A 569 -0.52 20.58 3.20
N ALA A 570 0.69 20.09 3.40
CA ALA A 570 1.93 20.74 3.01
C ALA A 570 2.56 19.97 1.84
N ALA A 571 3.08 20.72 0.87
CA ALA A 571 3.94 20.19 -0.16
C ALA A 571 5.36 20.71 0.06
N TRP A 572 6.36 19.87 -0.13
CA TRP A 572 7.77 20.29 -0.16
C TRP A 572 8.54 19.51 -1.21
N LEU A 573 9.71 20.04 -1.53
CA LEU A 573 10.65 19.40 -2.43
C LEU A 573 11.78 18.80 -1.61
N GLU A 574 11.95 17.48 -1.72
CA GLU A 574 12.99 16.74 -1.04
C GLU A 574 14.14 16.45 -2.01
N PRO A 575 15.37 16.96 -1.80
CA PRO A 575 16.48 16.70 -2.70
C PRO A 575 16.91 15.23 -2.58
N VAL A 576 16.87 14.48 -3.68
CA VAL A 576 17.17 13.05 -3.71
C VAL A 576 18.41 12.72 -4.53
N SER A 577 18.78 13.59 -5.48
CA SER A 577 19.99 13.41 -6.29
C SER A 577 20.54 14.76 -6.74
N LEU A 578 21.84 14.80 -6.97
CA LEU A 578 22.54 15.95 -7.51
C LEU A 578 23.08 15.60 -8.89
N LEU A 579 23.12 16.58 -9.80
CA LEU A 579 23.93 16.49 -10.99
C LEU A 579 25.17 17.36 -10.82
N ILE A 580 26.33 16.74 -10.94
CA ILE A 580 27.63 17.35 -10.77
C ILE A 580 28.29 17.54 -12.14
N ALA A 581 28.69 18.77 -12.45
CA ALA A 581 29.56 19.09 -13.57
C ALA A 581 31.02 19.09 -13.09
N GLY A 582 31.84 18.19 -13.62
CA GLY A 582 33.26 18.07 -13.30
C GLY A 582 34.06 17.73 -14.55
N ALA A 583 35.21 18.39 -14.76
CA ALA A 583 36.03 18.23 -15.96
C ALA A 583 35.24 18.34 -17.29
N GLY A 584 34.23 19.24 -17.33
CA GLY A 584 33.37 19.47 -18.50
C GLY A 584 32.29 18.42 -18.76
N ARG A 585 32.13 17.41 -17.87
CA ARG A 585 31.14 16.34 -18.02
C ARG A 585 30.14 16.32 -16.88
N LEU A 586 28.94 15.87 -17.17
CA LEU A 586 27.85 15.70 -16.21
C LEU A 586 27.85 14.30 -15.61
N ARG A 587 27.61 14.22 -14.29
CA ARG A 587 27.47 12.98 -13.54
C ARG A 587 26.34 13.10 -12.53
N ALA A 588 25.41 12.14 -12.56
CA ALA A 588 24.37 12.02 -11.55
C ALA A 588 24.91 11.34 -10.29
N ILE A 589 24.46 11.84 -9.15
CA ILE A 589 24.81 11.37 -7.81
C ILE A 589 23.51 11.11 -7.06
N ALA A 590 23.28 9.85 -6.68
CA ALA A 590 22.18 9.49 -5.81
C ALA A 590 22.55 9.74 -4.34
N LEU A 591 21.90 10.71 -3.69
CA LEU A 591 22.22 11.11 -2.31
C LEU A 591 21.99 9.97 -1.31
N ASP A 592 21.12 9.02 -1.64
CA ASP A 592 20.90 7.83 -0.84
C ASP A 592 22.06 6.81 -0.91
N PHE A 593 23.07 6.98 -1.76
CA PHE A 593 24.06 5.91 -1.97
C PHE A 593 25.50 6.40 -2.17
N GLN A 594 25.69 7.67 -2.51
CA GLN A 594 26.95 8.16 -3.03
C GLN A 594 27.42 9.40 -2.25
N ALA A 595 28.48 9.21 -1.46
CA ALA A 595 29.26 10.27 -0.83
C ALA A 595 30.29 10.88 -1.82
N PRO A 596 30.74 12.13 -1.61
CA PRO A 596 31.84 12.68 -2.39
C PRO A 596 33.16 11.96 -2.08
N ARG A 597 34.09 11.95 -3.06
CA ARG A 597 35.44 11.38 -2.87
C ARG A 597 36.31 12.24 -1.95
N ALA A 598 36.08 13.54 -1.94
CA ALA A 598 36.75 14.53 -1.10
C ALA A 598 35.68 15.42 -0.49
N GLY A 599 35.79 15.71 0.82
CA GLY A 599 34.73 16.36 1.59
C GLY A 599 34.06 15.37 2.55
N ALA A 600 33.77 15.84 3.76
CA ALA A 600 33.09 15.06 4.79
C ALA A 600 31.93 15.89 5.34
N ALA A 601 30.87 15.21 5.78
CA ALA A 601 29.77 15.86 6.47
C ALA A 601 30.28 16.57 7.73
N ASN A 602 29.66 17.69 8.07
CA ASN A 602 30.01 18.50 9.22
C ASN A 602 29.89 17.65 10.51
N PRO A 603 30.99 17.47 11.29
CA PRO A 603 30.95 16.67 12.51
C PRO A 603 29.91 17.16 13.54
N GLY A 604 29.68 18.47 13.60
CA GLY A 604 28.65 19.07 14.44
C GLY A 604 27.23 18.71 13.98
N LEU A 605 26.99 18.66 12.66
CA LEU A 605 25.72 18.16 12.10
C LEU A 605 25.51 16.69 12.48
N LEU A 606 26.51 15.84 12.26
CA LEU A 606 26.46 14.42 12.60
C LEU A 606 26.13 14.19 14.08
N ALA A 607 26.80 14.92 14.98
CA ALA A 607 26.56 14.83 16.41
C ALA A 607 25.13 15.25 16.80
N ARG A 608 24.57 16.27 16.14
CA ARG A 608 23.20 16.75 16.35
C ARG A 608 22.16 15.76 15.79
N LEU A 609 22.37 15.22 14.60
CA LEU A 609 21.51 14.18 14.01
C LEU A 609 21.51 12.91 14.87
N ALA A 610 22.69 12.46 15.31
CA ALA A 610 22.80 11.30 16.19
C ALA A 610 22.03 11.51 17.51
N ARG A 611 21.99 12.74 18.04
CA ARG A 611 21.19 13.10 19.22
C ARG A 611 19.69 13.04 18.95
N LEU A 612 19.25 13.60 17.82
CA LEU A 612 17.83 13.60 17.41
C LEU A 612 17.28 12.19 17.16
N MET A 613 18.14 11.29 16.68
CA MET A 613 17.77 9.92 16.31
C MET A 613 17.98 8.89 17.43
N ARG A 614 18.36 9.31 18.64
CA ARG A 614 18.40 8.38 19.79
C ARG A 614 16.97 7.97 20.14
N PRO A 615 16.70 6.67 20.38
CA PRO A 615 15.43 6.25 20.95
C PRO A 615 15.22 7.00 22.27
N ALA A 616 14.18 7.82 22.35
CA ALA A 616 13.88 8.55 23.58
C ALA A 616 13.40 7.55 24.64
N ALA A 617 14.03 7.54 25.82
CA ALA A 617 13.58 6.77 26.98
C ALA A 617 12.20 7.25 27.50
N ASN A 618 11.77 8.43 27.07
CA ASN A 618 10.45 8.99 27.30
C ASN A 618 10.11 9.80 26.04
N PRO A 619 9.23 9.32 25.14
CA PRO A 619 8.84 10.11 23.97
C PRO A 619 8.06 11.32 24.50
N ALA A 620 8.70 12.49 24.50
CA ALA A 620 7.92 13.72 24.48
C ALA A 620 7.00 13.62 23.26
N PRO A 621 5.72 14.03 23.36
CA PRO A 621 4.83 14.04 22.21
C PRO A 621 5.59 14.74 21.07
N ALA A 622 5.73 14.06 19.93
CA ALA A 622 6.28 14.66 18.73
C ALA A 622 5.60 16.02 18.62
N ALA A 623 6.37 17.10 18.78
CA ALA A 623 5.81 18.44 18.75
C ALA A 623 5.05 18.51 17.43
N ALA A 624 3.72 18.65 17.52
CA ALA A 624 2.83 18.58 16.37
C ALA A 624 3.49 19.34 15.23
N MET A 625 3.73 18.65 14.12
CA MET A 625 4.40 19.22 12.95
C MET A 625 3.66 20.52 12.61
N ALA A 626 4.20 21.64 13.06
CA ALA A 626 3.67 22.93 12.69
C ALA A 626 3.84 23.00 11.18
N PRO A 627 2.78 23.32 10.41
CA PRO A 627 2.96 23.56 8.98
C PRO A 627 4.13 24.54 8.84
N PHE A 628 5.08 24.16 8.01
CA PHE A 628 6.27 24.96 7.76
C PHE A 628 5.84 26.41 7.51
N PRO A 629 6.50 27.42 8.08
CA PRO A 629 6.32 28.75 7.55
C PRO A 629 6.94 28.70 6.16
N ALA A 630 6.11 28.52 5.13
CA ALA A 630 6.34 29.20 3.88
C ALA A 630 6.83 30.60 4.25
N ILE A 631 7.89 31.06 3.58
CA ILE A 631 8.24 32.48 3.40
C ILE A 631 7.02 33.33 3.78
N ALA A 632 7.05 33.98 4.96
CA ALA A 632 5.90 34.62 5.64
C ALA A 632 4.52 34.13 5.15
N ALA A 633 4.00 33.04 5.74
CA ALA A 633 2.70 32.45 5.38
C ALA A 633 1.69 33.55 5.02
N SER A 634 1.15 33.47 3.80
CA SER A 634 0.24 34.48 3.27
C SER A 634 -0.91 34.70 4.27
N ALA A 635 -1.56 35.88 4.24
CA ALA A 635 -2.74 36.10 5.06
C ALA A 635 -3.78 34.98 4.87
N HIS A 636 -3.88 34.44 3.64
CA HIS A 636 -4.72 33.30 3.33
C HIS A 636 -4.23 32.00 4.01
N GLY A 637 -2.94 31.66 3.90
CA GLY A 637 -2.35 30.48 4.53
C GLY A 637 -2.48 30.48 6.05
N GLN A 638 -2.34 31.64 6.70
CA GLN A 638 -2.57 31.77 8.15
C GLN A 638 -4.01 31.48 8.55
N ARG A 639 -5.00 31.96 7.77
CA ARG A 639 -6.42 31.71 8.03
C ARG A 639 -6.79 30.25 7.77
N LEU A 640 -6.27 29.65 6.69
CA LEU A 640 -6.42 28.22 6.40
C LEU A 640 -5.86 27.36 7.54
N GLY A 641 -4.65 27.65 8.00
CA GLY A 641 -4.03 26.94 9.12
C GLY A 641 -4.84 27.06 10.42
N ALA A 642 -5.41 28.24 10.69
CA ALA A 642 -6.25 28.45 11.86
C ALA A 642 -7.56 27.64 11.82
N VAL A 643 -8.19 27.51 10.65
CA VAL A 643 -9.40 26.68 10.48
C VAL A 643 -9.04 25.19 10.53
N LEU A 644 -7.96 24.78 9.86
CA LEU A 644 -7.46 23.40 9.91
C LEU A 644 -7.16 22.95 11.34
N ALA A 645 -6.54 23.79 12.17
CA ALA A 645 -6.26 23.44 13.56
C ALA A 645 -7.53 23.10 14.36
N VAL A 646 -8.64 23.83 14.11
CA VAL A 646 -9.94 23.54 14.73
C VAL A 646 -10.48 22.20 14.21
N LEU A 647 -10.50 22.00 12.90
CA LEU A 647 -11.03 20.78 12.29
C LEU A 647 -10.22 19.54 12.67
N GLU A 648 -8.89 19.64 12.71
CA GLU A 648 -7.99 18.58 13.13
C GLU A 648 -8.25 18.21 14.59
N HIS A 649 -8.45 19.19 15.49
CA HIS A 649 -8.82 18.92 16.88
C HIS A 649 -10.12 18.14 17.00
N HIS A 650 -11.12 18.50 16.18
CA HIS A 650 -12.41 17.79 16.12
C HIS A 650 -12.24 16.35 15.62
N CYS A 651 -11.44 16.14 14.57
CA CYS A 651 -11.16 14.81 14.03
C CYS A 651 -10.27 13.96 14.97
N MET A 652 -9.38 14.57 15.76
CA MET A 652 -8.56 13.86 16.75
C MET A 652 -9.41 13.35 17.92
N THR A 653 -10.36 14.17 18.37
CA THR A 653 -11.15 13.91 19.59
C THR A 653 -12.51 13.25 19.33
N GLY A 654 -12.97 13.21 18.08
CA GLY A 654 -14.34 12.77 17.75
C GLY A 654 -15.41 13.80 18.14
N ARG A 655 -15.02 15.00 18.58
CA ARG A 655 -15.97 16.07 18.91
C ARG A 655 -16.55 16.65 17.63
N HIS A 656 -17.86 16.91 17.66
CA HIS A 656 -18.56 17.46 16.50
C HIS A 656 -18.94 18.92 16.70
N ALA A 657 -19.46 19.30 17.87
CA ALA A 657 -19.92 20.67 18.10
C ALA A 657 -18.76 21.62 18.43
N PRO A 658 -18.54 22.70 17.67
CA PRO A 658 -17.50 23.68 18.00
C PRO A 658 -17.88 24.50 19.23
N THR A 659 -16.88 24.97 19.95
CA THR A 659 -17.05 25.94 21.04
C THR A 659 -17.38 27.33 20.48
N ALA A 660 -17.85 28.25 21.34
CA ALA A 660 -18.09 29.64 20.91
C ALA A 660 -16.81 30.32 20.38
N ARG A 661 -15.65 30.02 20.99
CA ARG A 661 -14.34 30.52 20.55
C ARG A 661 -13.95 29.98 19.17
N GLU A 662 -14.10 28.68 18.96
CA GLU A 662 -13.81 28.03 17.67
C GLU A 662 -14.73 28.57 16.57
N ARG A 663 -16.04 28.72 16.86
CA ARG A 663 -16.99 29.34 15.92
C ARG A 663 -16.55 30.75 15.52
N HIS A 664 -16.17 31.58 16.49
CA HIS A 664 -15.67 32.93 16.20
C HIS A 664 -14.39 32.91 15.34
N GLN A 665 -13.46 32.00 15.63
CA GLN A 665 -12.21 31.84 14.87
C GLN A 665 -12.49 31.42 13.41
N VAL A 666 -13.38 30.46 13.20
CA VAL A 666 -13.76 29.97 11.86
C VAL A 666 -14.56 31.03 11.10
N ASP A 667 -15.48 31.74 11.76
CA ASP A 667 -16.25 32.83 11.14
C ASP A 667 -15.36 34.01 10.70
N ALA A 668 -14.31 34.32 11.47
CA ALA A 668 -13.34 35.34 11.07
C ALA A 668 -12.60 34.96 9.78
N ALA A 669 -12.23 33.68 9.60
CA ALA A 669 -11.64 33.18 8.36
C ALA A 669 -12.65 33.18 7.21
N ARG A 670 -13.89 32.75 7.48
CA ARG A 670 -15.00 32.78 6.53
C ARG A 670 -15.25 34.18 5.97
N ARG A 671 -15.35 35.20 6.83
CA ARG A 671 -15.54 36.61 6.41
C ARG A 671 -14.39 37.12 5.55
N PHE A 672 -13.16 36.73 5.88
CA PHE A 672 -12.00 37.03 5.06
C PHE A 672 -12.11 36.39 3.66
N TRP A 673 -12.45 35.10 3.59
CA TRP A 673 -12.62 34.39 2.32
C TRP A 673 -13.73 34.95 1.45
N LEU A 674 -14.85 35.36 2.05
CA LEU A 674 -15.93 36.04 1.35
C LEU A 674 -15.44 37.37 0.75
N ALA A 675 -14.67 38.15 1.50
CA ALA A 675 -14.11 39.41 1.02
C ALA A 675 -13.07 39.23 -0.10
N THR A 676 -12.40 38.08 -0.16
CA THR A 676 -11.41 37.74 -1.20
C THR A 676 -11.98 36.89 -2.35
N GLY A 677 -13.29 36.61 -2.38
CA GLY A 677 -13.95 35.86 -3.45
C GLY A 677 -13.70 34.34 -3.45
N LEU A 678 -13.45 33.75 -2.28
CA LEU A 678 -13.21 32.31 -2.13
C LEU A 678 -14.50 31.56 -1.73
N ASP A 679 -15.52 31.64 -2.59
CA ASP A 679 -16.88 31.20 -2.29
C ASP A 679 -17.00 29.71 -1.95
N VAL A 680 -16.16 28.86 -2.55
CA VAL A 680 -16.11 27.42 -2.25
C VAL A 680 -15.76 27.16 -0.79
N LEU A 681 -14.78 27.89 -0.24
CA LEU A 681 -14.39 27.77 1.17
C LEU A 681 -15.47 28.36 2.09
N VAL A 682 -16.12 29.45 1.68
CA VAL A 682 -17.23 30.04 2.43
C VAL A 682 -18.39 29.05 2.54
N HIS A 683 -18.82 28.47 1.43
CA HIS A 683 -19.94 27.53 1.40
C HIS A 683 -19.65 26.25 2.20
N ALA A 684 -18.45 25.69 2.07
CA ALA A 684 -18.03 24.53 2.85
C ALA A 684 -17.97 24.84 4.36
N THR A 685 -17.55 26.05 4.72
CA THR A 685 -17.53 26.52 6.11
C THR A 685 -18.94 26.69 6.66
N ASP A 686 -19.86 27.29 5.90
CA ASP A 686 -21.27 27.41 6.27
C ASP A 686 -21.93 26.06 6.50
N THR A 687 -21.66 25.11 5.60
CA THR A 687 -22.18 23.74 5.69
C THR A 687 -21.70 23.06 6.98
N TRP A 688 -20.43 23.20 7.33
CA TRP A 688 -19.90 22.65 8.58
C TRP A 688 -20.44 23.37 9.82
N LEU A 689 -20.55 24.70 9.81
CA LEU A 689 -21.09 25.46 10.95
C LEU A 689 -22.57 25.14 11.21
N ALA A 690 -23.36 24.93 10.15
CA ALA A 690 -24.77 24.57 10.24
C ALA A 690 -24.99 23.13 10.70
N ALA A 691 -24.16 22.19 10.22
CA ALA A 691 -24.21 20.78 10.58
C ALA A 691 -22.80 20.25 10.90
N PRO A 692 -22.29 20.47 12.12
CA PRO A 692 -20.97 19.99 12.51
C PRO A 692 -20.97 18.46 12.63
N CYS A 693 -20.33 17.77 11.68
CA CYS A 693 -20.20 16.32 11.66
C CYS A 693 -18.90 15.92 10.94
N ALA A 694 -18.50 14.64 11.06
CA ALA A 694 -17.27 14.13 10.45
C ALA A 694 -17.23 14.36 8.92
N ALA A 695 -18.35 14.21 8.21
CA ALA A 695 -18.40 14.38 6.76
C ALA A 695 -18.05 15.82 6.35
N ASN A 696 -18.75 16.80 6.94
CA ASN A 696 -18.52 18.20 6.65
C ASN A 696 -17.13 18.67 7.11
N ALA A 697 -16.64 18.12 8.23
CA ALA A 697 -15.29 18.42 8.71
C ALA A 697 -14.22 17.91 7.75
N LEU A 698 -14.29 16.63 7.31
CA LEU A 698 -13.32 16.07 6.38
C LEU A 698 -13.38 16.74 4.99
N MET A 699 -14.57 17.11 4.51
CA MET A 699 -14.72 17.91 3.30
C MET A 699 -13.97 19.24 3.42
N LEU A 700 -14.22 20.00 4.50
CA LEU A 700 -13.56 21.29 4.72
C LEU A 700 -12.05 21.14 4.94
N VAL A 701 -11.60 20.07 5.61
CA VAL A 701 -10.16 19.73 5.72
C VAL A 701 -9.55 19.53 4.33
N HIS A 702 -10.17 18.74 3.46
CA HIS A 702 -9.66 18.50 2.11
C HIS A 702 -9.56 19.78 1.30
N LEU A 703 -10.59 20.63 1.34
CA LEU A 703 -10.60 21.92 0.64
C LEU A 703 -9.54 22.87 1.18
N CYS A 704 -9.43 23.01 2.50
CA CYS A 704 -8.42 23.87 3.12
C CYS A 704 -6.99 23.40 2.79
N ARG A 705 -6.73 22.09 2.80
CA ARG A 705 -5.43 21.53 2.42
C ARG A 705 -5.13 21.72 0.94
N THR A 706 -6.12 21.54 0.07
CA THR A 706 -5.98 21.80 -1.36
C THR A 706 -5.70 23.28 -1.63
N ALA A 707 -6.40 24.19 -0.93
CA ALA A 707 -6.15 25.62 -1.00
C ALA A 707 -4.74 25.98 -0.49
N LEU A 708 -4.23 25.33 0.56
CA LEU A 708 -2.84 25.47 1.01
C LEU A 708 -1.84 24.97 -0.04
N GLU A 709 -2.11 23.84 -0.70
CA GLU A 709 -1.26 23.35 -1.79
C GLU A 709 -1.24 24.34 -2.97
N LEU A 710 -2.36 24.98 -3.27
CA LEU A 710 -2.43 26.01 -4.31
C LEU A 710 -1.78 27.33 -3.89
N ASP A 711 -1.88 27.71 -2.61
CA ASP A 711 -1.22 28.89 -2.02
C ASP A 711 0.28 28.63 -1.78
N SER A 712 0.74 27.37 -1.82
CA SER A 712 2.15 27.04 -1.61
C SER A 712 3.00 27.75 -2.67
N ARG A 713 3.70 28.78 -2.21
CA ARG A 713 4.58 29.61 -3.02
C ARG A 713 5.86 28.86 -3.31
N PHE A 714 5.79 27.88 -4.20
CA PHE A 714 6.96 27.56 -5.02
C PHE A 714 7.21 28.81 -5.89
N GLY A 715 8.08 29.72 -5.43
CA GLY A 715 8.46 30.94 -6.14
C GLY A 715 7.66 32.21 -5.82
N GLY A 716 7.72 32.70 -4.58
CA GLY A 716 7.21 34.01 -4.18
C GLY A 716 8.30 34.93 -3.67
#